data_AF-A0AAD9GNB9-F1
#
_entry.id   AF-A0AAD9GNB9-F1
#
_cell.length_a   1.000
_cell.length_b   1.000
_cell.length_c   1.000
_cell.angle_alpha   90.00
_cell.angle_beta   90.00
_cell.angle_gamma   90.00
#
_symmetry.space_group_name_H-M   'P 1'
#
loop_
_entity.id
_entity.type
_entity.pdbx_description
1 polymer ?
#
loop_
_entity_poly.entity_id
_entity_poly.type
_entity_poly.pdbx_seq_one_letter_code
_entity_poly.pdbx_strand_id
1 'polypeptide(L)'
;MSATQLADQFLYQSSLKSDPEIKVASNKRVPFVIDLNQGSYQNGVITIDATSQLNGSEGFASLRDAYIMLPYKVSMKNGSTAQTAAANRYCATLKCGNFNVIDSMSLELNGKTVISMADYKLFWNNLRAQTEYSKGYVEKHGAESFLFPDPAQSVSYSSGTSSTNGDGYSNNAVFSSSFTVSAAPGGATIPNDGFVSRLLSNPPTAGADFSSSWPSSGTVAASTTIASQSSRGAFVAGAATANAVMGTWNYILKIKLTDLHPIIKELDLMANSQIRLRFRVNQGTSMIAVDSGKGMSLTSTTLSSGNVCPVMASASSTGNPMAGVLAASTGFSIAWGAVVNSLEPTIDGTYTTARLYVPFHNLENPQAIISKPVKKVRYLDTYAQWFHQRAGTGKNSGLQHNVAFDLQLSASVKNAKYVAVMPFAEQTNNFATASVQQFQSPFDSAPWTVQPGSTIRNFNVRIGSSNVFAISHDYDFATFVDNFAKLGAINGDLTPEITNGLIDYQTWSLTNRVLVADVSRLTEKDVPQAIQISGTNAGCQGCNLLVLVVSEQELSYDRLTGEVLEWSTAYHNHNMSTLTFGKHKSKTIQEVFTSDPGYCRWLSNQKNLIEDSSEIGKFLTEKFGNDDGLFLMMWGKYKLKTIKQIQAVDTKYLEWLSKKEFVQTKMLKLKAEVDELLK
;
A
#
# COMPACT_ATOMS: atom_id res chain seq x y z
N MET A 1 11.26 17.17 30.51
CA MET A 1 10.45 15.92 30.52
C MET A 1 9.34 16.07 29.50
N SER A 2 9.54 15.55 28.28
CA SER A 2 8.55 15.58 27.20
C SER A 2 8.18 14.14 26.86
N ALA A 3 7.30 13.57 27.68
CA ALA A 3 6.54 12.38 27.29
C ALA A 3 5.58 12.83 26.17
N THR A 4 5.60 12.12 25.04
CA THR A 4 4.62 12.33 23.98
C THR A 4 3.25 11.95 24.51
N GLN A 5 2.22 12.71 24.12
CA GLN A 5 0.87 12.51 24.65
C GLN A 5 0.30 11.14 24.25
N LEU A 6 0.91 10.44 23.28
CA LEU A 6 0.51 9.11 22.83
C LEU A 6 0.61 8.04 23.94
N ALA A 7 1.69 8.03 24.72
CA ALA A 7 1.88 7.06 25.81
C ALA A 7 0.96 7.36 27.01
N ASP A 8 0.88 8.63 27.42
CA ASP A 8 -0.01 9.08 28.50
C ASP A 8 -1.49 8.89 28.11
N GLN A 9 -1.84 9.14 26.84
CA GLN A 9 -3.18 8.91 26.30
C GLN A 9 -3.50 7.42 26.24
N PHE A 10 -2.54 6.55 25.89
CA PHE A 10 -2.74 5.10 25.94
C PHE A 10 -3.01 4.62 27.37
N LEU A 11 -2.19 5.03 28.34
CA LEU A 11 -2.37 4.69 29.76
C LEU A 11 -3.68 5.22 30.32
N TYR A 12 -4.00 6.49 30.05
CA TYR A 12 -5.25 7.12 30.46
C TYR A 12 -6.45 6.41 29.82
N GLN A 13 -6.45 6.18 28.51
CA GLN A 13 -7.53 5.48 27.83
C GLN A 13 -7.68 4.03 28.32
N SER A 14 -6.58 3.32 28.55
CA SER A 14 -6.62 1.95 29.09
C SER A 14 -7.21 1.92 30.50
N SER A 15 -6.91 2.93 31.33
CA SER A 15 -7.49 3.05 32.69
C SER A 15 -8.98 3.40 32.69
N LEU A 16 -9.46 4.07 31.62
CA LEU A 16 -10.87 4.46 31.46
C LEU A 16 -11.75 3.38 30.82
N LYS A 17 -11.16 2.31 30.26
CA LYS A 17 -11.90 1.18 29.69
C LYS A 17 -12.53 0.34 30.82
N SER A 18 -13.66 0.80 31.35
CA SER A 18 -14.53 0.05 32.28
C SER A 18 -15.44 -0.94 31.53
N ASP A 19 -14.85 -1.66 30.57
CA ASP A 19 -15.57 -2.71 29.86
C ASP A 19 -15.61 -3.98 30.73
N PRO A 20 -16.78 -4.63 30.86
CA PRO A 20 -16.85 -5.91 31.56
C PRO A 20 -15.94 -6.93 30.86
N GLU A 21 -15.25 -7.75 31.64
CA GLU A 21 -14.39 -8.81 31.10
C GLU A 21 -15.21 -9.77 30.23
N ILE A 22 -14.84 -9.89 28.95
CA ILE A 22 -15.50 -10.79 28.01
C ILE A 22 -14.86 -12.17 28.15
N LYS A 23 -15.54 -13.07 28.86
CA LYS A 23 -15.10 -14.46 28.98
C LYS A 23 -15.56 -15.28 27.79
N VAL A 24 -14.59 -15.90 27.13
CA VAL A 24 -14.78 -16.73 25.94
C VAL A 24 -14.89 -18.19 26.37
N ALA A 25 -15.93 -18.89 25.91
CA ALA A 25 -16.07 -20.33 26.10
C ALA A 25 -14.99 -21.10 25.29
N SER A 26 -14.79 -22.39 25.61
CA SER A 26 -13.71 -23.21 25.03
C SER A 26 -13.81 -23.44 23.51
N ASN A 27 -14.98 -23.26 22.91
CA ASN A 27 -15.20 -23.55 21.48
C ASN A 27 -14.81 -22.37 20.59
N LYS A 28 -13.92 -22.65 19.62
CA LYS A 28 -13.48 -21.76 18.54
C LYS A 28 -13.74 -22.41 17.19
N ARG A 29 -14.39 -21.69 16.27
CA ARG A 29 -14.55 -22.09 14.86
C ARG A 29 -13.86 -21.08 13.96
N VAL A 30 -13.34 -21.50 12.82
CA VAL A 30 -12.65 -20.58 11.88
C VAL A 30 -13.17 -20.82 10.46
N PRO A 31 -14.41 -20.38 10.14
CA PRO A 31 -14.90 -20.38 8.77
C PRO A 31 -13.99 -19.54 7.86
N PHE A 32 -14.06 -19.84 6.57
CA PHE A 32 -13.41 -19.03 5.54
C PHE A 32 -14.41 -18.59 4.47
N VAL A 33 -14.14 -17.41 3.91
CA VAL A 33 -14.89 -16.78 2.83
C VAL A 33 -13.99 -16.73 1.60
N ILE A 34 -14.49 -17.21 0.46
CA ILE A 34 -13.77 -17.15 -0.81
C ILE A 34 -14.07 -15.79 -1.48
N ASP A 35 -13.07 -15.21 -2.12
CA ASP A 35 -13.25 -13.97 -2.87
C ASP A 35 -14.23 -14.11 -4.05
N LEU A 36 -14.82 -12.98 -4.47
CA LEU A 36 -15.77 -12.92 -5.58
C LEU A 36 -15.13 -13.12 -6.95
N ASN A 37 -13.81 -12.90 -7.07
CA ASN A 37 -13.09 -13.02 -8.33
C ASN A 37 -12.77 -14.48 -8.70
N GLN A 38 -12.84 -15.40 -7.73
CA GLN A 38 -12.66 -16.85 -7.91
C GLN A 38 -11.38 -17.22 -8.68
N GLY A 39 -10.27 -16.56 -8.34
CA GLY A 39 -8.96 -16.82 -8.95
C GLY A 39 -8.62 -15.95 -10.17
N SER A 40 -9.55 -15.14 -10.66
CA SER A 40 -9.32 -14.22 -11.77
C SER A 40 -8.91 -12.82 -11.28
N TYR A 41 -7.59 -12.61 -11.17
CA TYR A 41 -7.02 -11.39 -10.56
C TYR A 41 -6.33 -10.43 -11.54
N GLN A 42 -6.73 -10.42 -12.82
CA GLN A 42 -6.06 -9.61 -13.86
C GLN A 42 -5.99 -8.11 -13.54
N ASN A 43 -7.02 -7.54 -12.91
CA ASN A 43 -7.04 -6.12 -12.50
C ASN A 43 -6.29 -5.86 -11.18
N GLY A 44 -5.77 -6.92 -10.54
CA GLY A 44 -5.12 -6.91 -9.24
C GLY A 44 -5.97 -6.50 -8.05
N VAL A 45 -7.27 -6.28 -8.24
CA VAL A 45 -8.22 -5.98 -7.17
C VAL A 45 -9.01 -7.23 -6.79
N ILE A 46 -8.90 -7.62 -5.53
CA ILE A 46 -9.59 -8.77 -4.94
C ILE A 46 -10.69 -8.23 -4.03
N THR A 47 -11.92 -8.73 -4.21
CA THR A 47 -13.06 -8.38 -3.35
C THR A 47 -13.54 -9.63 -2.62
N ILE A 48 -13.50 -9.60 -1.30
CA ILE A 48 -14.08 -10.60 -0.42
C ILE A 48 -15.33 -10.00 0.20
N ASP A 49 -16.48 -10.62 -0.08
CA ASP A 49 -17.76 -10.22 0.49
C ASP A 49 -18.25 -11.31 1.45
N ALA A 50 -18.11 -11.03 2.74
CA ALA A 50 -18.47 -11.92 3.82
C ALA A 50 -19.90 -11.66 4.36
N THR A 51 -20.66 -10.72 3.76
CA THR A 51 -21.98 -10.32 4.24
C THR A 51 -23.00 -11.45 4.27
N SER A 52 -22.92 -12.38 3.32
CA SER A 52 -23.82 -13.54 3.23
C SER A 52 -23.13 -14.86 3.56
N GLN A 53 -21.83 -15.00 3.28
CA GLN A 53 -21.11 -16.26 3.45
C GLN A 53 -20.81 -16.60 4.93
N LEU A 54 -20.84 -15.60 5.82
CA LEU A 54 -20.73 -15.84 7.26
C LEU A 54 -22.09 -16.04 7.95
N ASN A 55 -23.22 -15.87 7.23
CA ASN A 55 -24.55 -16.07 7.79
C ASN A 55 -24.74 -17.53 8.22
N GLY A 56 -25.10 -17.73 9.48
CA GLY A 56 -25.22 -19.06 10.12
C GLY A 56 -23.97 -19.52 10.87
N SER A 57 -22.88 -18.73 10.88
CA SER A 57 -21.76 -18.97 11.79
C SER A 57 -22.20 -18.66 13.23
N GLU A 58 -22.16 -19.68 14.10
CA GLU A 58 -22.50 -19.53 15.51
C GLU A 58 -21.36 -18.84 16.29
N GLY A 59 -21.72 -17.86 17.12
CA GLY A 59 -20.80 -17.14 18.01
C GLY A 59 -20.52 -15.71 17.57
N PHE A 60 -19.43 -15.14 18.09
CA PHE A 60 -18.99 -13.78 17.79
C PHE A 60 -17.67 -13.80 17.02
N ALA A 61 -17.63 -13.09 15.89
CA ALA A 61 -16.48 -12.93 15.03
C ALA A 61 -15.38 -12.09 15.70
N SER A 62 -14.13 -12.57 15.63
CA SER A 62 -12.91 -11.86 16.01
C SER A 62 -12.17 -11.44 14.75
N LEU A 63 -12.29 -10.16 14.37
CA LEU A 63 -11.51 -9.62 13.24
C LEU A 63 -10.05 -9.40 13.59
N ARG A 64 -9.75 -9.23 14.88
CA ARG A 64 -8.39 -9.15 15.40
C ARG A 64 -7.57 -10.41 15.11
N ASP A 65 -8.21 -11.58 15.14
CA ASP A 65 -7.55 -12.86 14.83
C ASP A 65 -7.75 -13.31 13.38
N ALA A 66 -8.46 -12.52 12.57
CA ALA A 66 -8.72 -12.84 11.18
C ALA A 66 -7.49 -12.58 10.29
N TYR A 67 -7.38 -13.38 9.24
CA TYR A 67 -6.27 -13.29 8.29
C TYR A 67 -6.70 -13.64 6.87
N ILE A 68 -6.00 -13.06 5.91
CA ILE A 68 -6.11 -13.38 4.49
C ILE A 68 -5.09 -14.48 4.19
N MET A 69 -5.54 -15.52 3.51
CA MET A 69 -4.67 -16.45 2.79
C MET A 69 -4.68 -16.03 1.32
N LEU A 70 -3.52 -15.61 0.81
CA LEU A 70 -3.35 -15.15 -0.57
C LEU A 70 -2.36 -16.06 -1.30
N PRO A 71 -2.81 -16.84 -2.31
CA PRO A 71 -1.89 -17.50 -3.23
C PRO A 71 -1.17 -16.45 -4.09
N TYR A 72 0.15 -16.45 -4.06
CA TYR A 72 0.98 -15.44 -4.73
C TYR A 72 2.10 -16.12 -5.50
N LYS A 73 2.24 -15.83 -6.79
CA LYS A 73 3.20 -16.49 -7.67
C LYS A 73 4.30 -15.51 -8.08
N VAL A 74 5.54 -15.92 -7.87
CA VAL A 74 6.73 -15.24 -8.41
C VAL A 74 7.42 -16.19 -9.37
N SER A 75 7.75 -15.70 -10.57
CA SER A 75 8.36 -16.50 -11.62
C SER A 75 9.57 -15.78 -12.19
N MET A 76 10.65 -16.51 -12.44
CA MET A 76 11.80 -16.02 -13.18
C MET A 76 11.87 -16.70 -14.54
N LYS A 77 12.18 -15.94 -15.59
CA LYS A 77 12.29 -16.45 -16.96
C LYS A 77 13.60 -16.02 -17.61
N ASN A 78 14.23 -16.97 -18.32
CA ASN A 78 15.41 -16.73 -19.14
C ASN A 78 15.08 -15.76 -20.28
N GLY A 79 16.04 -14.92 -20.66
CA GLY A 79 15.97 -14.15 -21.89
C GLY A 79 16.05 -15.04 -23.14
N SER A 80 16.39 -14.43 -24.28
CA SER A 80 16.57 -15.12 -25.56
C SER A 80 17.78 -16.07 -25.60
N THR A 81 18.61 -16.07 -24.55
CA THR A 81 19.81 -16.90 -24.41
C THR A 81 19.68 -17.78 -23.17
N ALA A 82 20.30 -18.95 -23.20
CA ALA A 82 20.32 -19.88 -22.08
C ALA A 82 21.20 -19.37 -20.93
N GLN A 83 20.78 -19.66 -19.69
CA GLN A 83 21.56 -19.42 -18.48
C GLN A 83 22.50 -20.59 -18.18
N THR A 84 23.36 -20.44 -17.17
CA THR A 84 24.30 -21.50 -16.76
C THR A 84 23.56 -22.66 -16.10
N ALA A 85 22.56 -22.35 -15.27
CA ALA A 85 21.72 -23.33 -14.59
C ALA A 85 20.29 -22.80 -14.43
N ALA A 86 19.37 -23.70 -14.05
CA ALA A 86 18.05 -23.29 -13.58
C ALA A 86 18.18 -22.51 -12.26
N ALA A 87 17.19 -21.68 -11.95
CA ALA A 87 17.16 -20.99 -10.67
C ALA A 87 17.03 -22.01 -9.53
N ASN A 88 17.66 -21.71 -8.41
CA ASN A 88 17.40 -22.40 -7.14
C ASN A 88 16.45 -21.55 -6.29
N ARG A 89 15.89 -22.15 -5.22
CA ARG A 89 14.92 -21.48 -4.36
C ARG A 89 15.43 -20.19 -3.69
N TYR A 90 16.74 -19.95 -3.68
CA TYR A 90 17.37 -18.80 -3.07
C TYR A 90 17.71 -17.67 -4.06
N CYS A 91 17.29 -17.78 -5.31
CA CYS A 91 17.51 -16.75 -6.33
C CYS A 91 16.65 -15.49 -6.12
N ALA A 92 15.49 -15.61 -5.46
CA ALA A 92 14.65 -14.48 -5.06
C ALA A 92 13.76 -14.82 -3.86
N THR A 93 13.26 -13.79 -3.19
CA THR A 93 12.23 -13.88 -2.15
C THR A 93 11.45 -12.57 -2.04
N LEU A 94 10.49 -12.50 -1.14
CA LEU A 94 9.77 -11.27 -0.83
C LEU A 94 10.66 -10.27 -0.09
N LYS A 95 10.38 -8.98 -0.26
CA LYS A 95 10.92 -7.92 0.59
C LYS A 95 10.39 -8.07 2.02
N CYS A 96 11.01 -7.36 2.96
CA CYS A 96 10.63 -7.44 4.38
C CYS A 96 9.15 -7.07 4.57
N GLY A 97 8.39 -7.97 5.19
CA GLY A 97 6.95 -7.85 5.42
C GLY A 97 6.10 -8.27 4.23
N ASN A 98 5.45 -9.43 4.34
CA ASN A 98 4.57 -9.99 3.30
C ASN A 98 3.32 -9.12 3.06
N PHE A 99 2.94 -8.25 3.99
CA PHE A 99 1.85 -7.29 3.81
C PHE A 99 2.15 -6.28 2.68
N ASN A 100 3.42 -6.10 2.29
CA ASN A 100 3.81 -5.25 1.17
C ASN A 100 3.36 -5.81 -0.21
N VAL A 101 2.87 -7.05 -0.28
CA VAL A 101 2.19 -7.52 -1.50
C VAL A 101 0.83 -6.85 -1.70
N ILE A 102 0.24 -6.26 -0.66
CA ILE A 102 -1.00 -5.49 -0.74
C ILE A 102 -0.62 -4.00 -0.85
N ASP A 103 -1.10 -3.35 -1.89
CA ASP A 103 -0.84 -1.94 -2.19
C ASP A 103 -1.79 -1.00 -1.46
N SER A 104 -3.08 -1.35 -1.46
CA SER A 104 -4.15 -0.54 -0.87
C SER A 104 -5.35 -1.41 -0.49
N MET A 105 -6.14 -0.95 0.48
CA MET A 105 -7.34 -1.67 0.97
C MET A 105 -8.50 -0.73 1.27
N SER A 106 -9.71 -1.25 1.18
CA SER A 106 -10.92 -0.67 1.75
C SER A 106 -11.65 -1.70 2.60
N LEU A 107 -12.26 -1.23 3.67
CA LEU A 107 -13.07 -2.02 4.59
C LEU A 107 -14.46 -1.40 4.67
N GLU A 108 -15.46 -2.19 4.30
CA GLU A 108 -16.87 -1.86 4.53
C GLU A 108 -17.40 -2.72 5.67
N LEU A 109 -18.07 -2.07 6.63
CA LEU A 109 -18.80 -2.71 7.72
C LEU A 109 -20.26 -2.32 7.58
N ASN A 110 -21.16 -3.31 7.50
CA ASN A 110 -22.61 -3.09 7.33
C ASN A 110 -22.96 -2.14 6.17
N GLY A 111 -22.26 -2.29 5.03
CA GLY A 111 -22.43 -1.43 3.85
C GLY A 111 -21.88 -0.01 3.96
N LYS A 112 -21.20 0.34 5.07
CA LYS A 112 -20.52 1.63 5.25
C LYS A 112 -19.02 1.47 5.05
N THR A 113 -18.43 2.25 4.14
CA THR A 113 -16.98 2.27 3.92
C THR A 113 -16.28 3.01 5.07
N VAL A 114 -15.62 2.25 5.95
CA VAL A 114 -14.89 2.77 7.11
C VAL A 114 -13.42 3.08 6.77
N ILE A 115 -12.82 2.27 5.89
CA ILE A 115 -11.51 2.54 5.30
C ILE A 115 -11.70 2.70 3.80
N SER A 116 -11.18 3.78 3.24
CA SER A 116 -11.14 3.99 1.79
C SER A 116 -9.79 3.55 1.20
N MET A 117 -9.88 3.01 -0.01
CA MET A 117 -8.73 2.61 -0.79
C MET A 117 -8.05 3.85 -1.38
N ALA A 118 -6.78 4.05 -1.05
CA ALA A 118 -5.96 5.13 -1.59
C ALA A 118 -4.51 4.67 -1.72
N ASP A 119 -3.83 5.22 -2.72
CA ASP A 119 -2.44 4.87 -3.02
C ASP A 119 -1.51 5.28 -1.88
N TYR A 120 -0.41 4.55 -1.72
CA TYR A 120 0.66 4.78 -0.74
C TYR A 120 0.28 4.70 0.75
N LYS A 121 -1.01 4.62 1.12
CA LYS A 121 -1.43 4.52 2.53
C LYS A 121 -0.76 3.36 3.27
N LEU A 122 -0.57 2.21 2.60
CA LEU A 122 0.00 1.03 3.25
C LEU A 122 1.52 1.10 3.45
N PHE A 123 2.22 2.13 2.95
CA PHE A 123 3.60 2.40 3.39
C PHE A 123 3.67 2.66 4.90
N TRP A 124 2.58 3.17 5.48
CA TRP A 124 2.44 3.32 6.93
C TRP A 124 2.59 1.99 7.67
N ASN A 125 2.26 0.85 7.05
CA ASN A 125 2.42 -0.46 7.68
C ASN A 125 3.88 -0.80 7.95
N ASN A 126 4.81 -0.37 7.08
CA ASN A 126 6.25 -0.51 7.34
C ASN A 126 6.65 0.32 8.56
N LEU A 127 6.23 1.58 8.64
CA LEU A 127 6.51 2.43 9.80
C LEU A 127 5.93 1.86 11.11
N ARG A 128 4.70 1.35 11.07
CA ARG A 128 4.07 0.68 12.23
C ARG A 128 4.84 -0.57 12.62
N ALA A 129 5.18 -1.45 11.68
CA ALA A 129 5.96 -2.65 11.98
C ALA A 129 7.35 -2.31 12.56
N GLN A 130 7.99 -1.27 12.04
CA GLN A 130 9.31 -0.79 12.49
C GLN A 130 9.30 -0.26 13.92
N THR A 131 8.19 0.32 14.36
CA THR A 131 8.10 1.03 15.65
C THR A 131 7.30 0.26 16.71
N GLU A 132 6.30 -0.54 16.30
CA GLU A 132 5.43 -1.28 17.22
C GLU A 132 5.96 -2.68 17.56
N TYR A 133 6.54 -3.40 16.60
CA TYR A 133 6.92 -4.81 16.81
C TYR A 133 8.21 -4.96 17.62
N SER A 134 8.31 -6.09 18.32
CA SER A 134 9.50 -6.46 19.10
C SER A 134 10.33 -7.53 18.38
N LYS A 135 11.61 -7.62 18.76
CA LYS A 135 12.50 -8.68 18.26
C LYS A 135 11.98 -10.08 18.56
N GLY A 136 11.40 -10.31 19.75
CA GLY A 136 10.78 -11.59 20.10
C GLY A 136 9.57 -11.95 19.24
N TYR A 137 8.82 -10.96 18.73
CA TYR A 137 7.78 -11.23 17.73
C TYR A 137 8.38 -11.71 16.41
N VAL A 138 9.45 -11.05 15.93
CA VAL A 138 10.17 -11.44 14.71
C VAL A 138 10.77 -12.85 14.82
N GLU A 139 11.36 -13.21 15.95
CA GLU A 139 11.90 -14.56 16.18
C GLU A 139 10.83 -15.65 16.05
N LYS A 140 9.61 -15.38 16.51
CA LYS A 140 8.52 -16.37 16.52
C LYS A 140 7.68 -16.37 15.23
N HIS A 141 7.43 -15.20 14.66
CA HIS A 141 6.48 -14.99 13.57
C HIS A 141 7.11 -14.45 12.28
N GLY A 142 8.40 -14.09 12.29
CA GLY A 142 9.11 -13.50 11.15
C GLY A 142 9.06 -14.39 9.90
N ALA A 143 9.16 -15.71 10.06
CA ALA A 143 9.09 -16.66 8.94
C ALA A 143 7.70 -16.74 8.28
N GLU A 144 6.61 -16.63 9.05
CA GLU A 144 5.25 -16.60 8.45
C GLU A 144 4.95 -15.27 7.75
N SER A 145 5.49 -14.17 8.28
CA SER A 145 5.25 -12.82 7.78
C SER A 145 6.33 -12.29 6.83
N PHE A 146 7.38 -13.06 6.55
CA PHE A 146 8.60 -12.60 5.85
C PHE A 146 9.16 -11.30 6.45
N LEU A 147 9.00 -11.11 7.77
CA LEU A 147 9.36 -9.90 8.50
C LEU A 147 10.71 -10.11 9.18
N PHE A 148 11.79 -9.92 8.43
CA PHE A 148 13.15 -9.90 8.96
C PHE A 148 13.80 -8.60 8.49
N PRO A 149 13.99 -7.60 9.38
CA PRO A 149 14.62 -6.33 9.02
C PRO A 149 16.02 -6.54 8.44
N ASP A 150 16.41 -5.70 7.48
CA ASP A 150 17.75 -5.73 6.92
C ASP A 150 18.73 -4.91 7.77
N PRO A 151 20.01 -5.31 7.89
CA PRO A 151 20.99 -4.56 8.63
C PRO A 151 21.43 -3.33 7.82
N ALA A 152 21.68 -2.22 8.52
CA ALA A 152 21.97 -0.95 7.88
C ALA A 152 23.24 -0.97 7.01
N GLN A 153 24.22 -1.78 7.39
CA GLN A 153 25.55 -1.83 6.79
C GLN A 153 25.57 -2.69 5.51
N SER A 154 24.58 -3.55 5.26
CA SER A 154 24.58 -4.41 4.07
C SER A 154 24.16 -3.68 2.78
N VAL A 155 23.67 -2.44 2.88
CA VAL A 155 23.27 -1.65 1.73
C VAL A 155 24.48 -1.24 0.88
N SER A 156 24.38 -1.48 -0.42
CA SER A 156 25.32 -1.00 -1.43
C SER A 156 24.65 -0.04 -2.41
N TYR A 157 25.46 0.76 -3.09
CA TYR A 157 25.01 1.64 -4.17
C TYR A 157 25.94 1.52 -5.37
N SER A 158 25.38 1.32 -6.55
CA SER A 158 26.10 1.43 -7.83
C SER A 158 25.57 2.60 -8.63
N SER A 159 26.49 3.38 -9.21
CA SER A 159 26.23 4.66 -9.88
C SER A 159 25.55 4.51 -11.24
N GLY A 160 24.31 4.01 -11.29
CA GLY A 160 23.60 3.80 -12.56
C GLY A 160 24.42 2.98 -13.56
N THR A 161 25.16 2.00 -13.05
CA THR A 161 26.04 1.11 -13.82
C THR A 161 25.82 -0.31 -13.31
N SER A 162 25.91 -1.29 -14.21
CA SER A 162 25.71 -2.69 -13.84
C SER A 162 26.66 -3.09 -12.72
N SER A 163 26.14 -3.86 -11.77
CA SER A 163 26.92 -4.39 -10.65
C SER A 163 26.42 -5.78 -10.31
N THR A 164 27.26 -6.60 -9.68
CA THR A 164 26.84 -7.93 -9.26
C THR A 164 25.74 -7.93 -8.19
N ASN A 165 25.45 -6.80 -7.57
CA ASN A 165 24.32 -6.64 -6.64
C ASN A 165 23.10 -5.96 -7.32
N GLY A 166 23.24 -5.51 -8.56
CA GLY A 166 22.29 -4.62 -9.23
C GLY A 166 22.75 -3.17 -9.24
N ASP A 167 22.20 -2.37 -10.15
CA ASP A 167 22.42 -0.94 -10.23
C ASP A 167 21.50 -0.16 -9.27
N GLY A 168 21.86 1.09 -8.97
CA GLY A 168 21.19 1.89 -7.93
C GLY A 168 21.47 1.35 -6.54
N TYR A 169 20.52 1.55 -5.62
CA TYR A 169 20.58 0.96 -4.28
C TYR A 169 20.27 -0.54 -4.33
N SER A 170 21.08 -1.31 -3.60
CA SER A 170 20.98 -2.77 -3.54
C SER A 170 21.22 -3.26 -2.12
N ASN A 171 20.50 -4.31 -1.72
CA ASN A 171 20.64 -4.92 -0.40
C ASN A 171 20.32 -6.42 -0.44
N ASN A 172 20.87 -7.11 -1.42
CA ASN A 172 20.49 -8.47 -1.83
C ASN A 172 21.65 -9.47 -1.82
N ALA A 173 22.76 -9.12 -1.17
CA ALA A 173 23.90 -10.01 -0.98
C ALA A 173 23.70 -10.86 0.28
N VAL A 174 23.79 -12.18 0.14
CA VAL A 174 23.70 -13.17 1.24
C VAL A 174 25.07 -13.60 1.75
N PHE A 175 26.12 -13.30 0.99
CA PHE A 175 27.48 -13.72 1.29
C PHE A 175 28.48 -12.65 0.84
N SER A 176 29.53 -12.48 1.63
CA SER A 176 30.74 -11.73 1.29
C SER A 176 31.94 -12.53 1.77
N SER A 177 32.98 -12.60 0.92
CA SER A 177 34.23 -13.30 1.26
C SER A 177 35.16 -12.47 2.16
N SER A 178 34.85 -11.19 2.36
CA SER A 178 35.63 -10.28 3.17
C SER A 178 34.74 -9.27 3.89
N PHE A 179 35.24 -8.81 5.04
CA PHE A 179 34.70 -7.65 5.73
C PHE A 179 35.54 -6.43 5.32
N THR A 180 34.97 -5.54 4.51
CA THR A 180 35.68 -4.37 3.98
C THR A 180 34.92 -3.09 4.26
N VAL A 181 35.66 -1.99 4.43
CA VAL A 181 35.07 -0.65 4.50
C VAL A 181 34.35 -0.36 3.18
N SER A 182 33.09 0.03 3.25
CA SER A 182 32.34 0.56 2.10
C SER A 182 32.53 2.07 2.01
N ALA A 183 32.43 2.62 0.80
CA ALA A 183 32.55 4.06 0.55
C ALA A 183 31.32 4.87 1.05
N ALA A 184 30.24 4.22 1.49
CA ALA A 184 29.07 4.89 2.03
C ALA A 184 29.33 5.46 3.45
N PRO A 185 28.70 6.57 3.87
CA PRO A 185 28.99 7.30 5.13
C PRO A 185 28.83 6.53 6.45
N GLY A 186 28.51 5.23 6.42
CA GLY A 186 28.41 4.36 7.61
C GLY A 186 28.47 2.85 7.33
N GLY A 187 29.01 2.41 6.19
CA GLY A 187 28.93 1.00 5.77
C GLY A 187 30.26 0.25 5.84
N ALA A 188 30.24 -0.96 6.39
CA ALA A 188 31.11 -2.06 5.99
C ALA A 188 30.29 -2.98 5.08
N THR A 189 30.87 -3.57 4.04
CA THR A 189 30.12 -4.49 3.16
C THR A 189 29.89 -5.81 3.89
N ILE A 190 28.77 -5.94 4.59
CA ILE A 190 28.34 -7.18 5.24
C ILE A 190 27.23 -7.88 4.45
N PRO A 191 27.09 -9.20 4.56
CA PRO A 191 25.89 -9.89 4.10
C PRO A 191 24.62 -9.34 4.75
N ASN A 192 23.52 -9.35 4.01
CA ASN A 192 22.20 -9.04 4.54
C ASN A 192 21.58 -10.30 5.18
N ASP A 193 21.69 -10.39 6.50
CA ASP A 193 21.14 -11.49 7.31
C ASP A 193 19.59 -11.51 7.33
N GLY A 194 18.95 -10.35 7.28
CA GLY A 194 17.50 -10.20 7.10
C GLY A 194 17.03 -10.85 5.78
N PHE A 195 17.72 -10.58 4.69
CA PHE A 195 17.45 -11.19 3.39
C PHE A 195 17.73 -12.69 3.38
N VAL A 196 18.82 -13.14 4.01
CA VAL A 196 19.10 -14.58 4.22
C VAL A 196 17.93 -15.25 4.92
N SER A 197 17.42 -14.67 6.00
CA SER A 197 16.31 -15.22 6.78
C SER A 197 15.01 -15.31 5.96
N ARG A 198 14.75 -14.33 5.09
CA ARG A 198 13.62 -14.38 4.14
C ARG A 198 13.80 -15.47 3.08
N LEU A 199 15.00 -15.62 2.52
CA LEU A 199 15.33 -16.69 1.57
C LEU A 199 15.19 -18.09 2.17
N LEU A 200 15.57 -18.26 3.44
CA LEU A 200 15.37 -19.52 4.17
C LEU A 200 13.89 -19.81 4.47
N SER A 201 13.06 -18.76 4.52
CA SER A 201 11.60 -18.86 4.69
C SER A 201 10.85 -19.11 3.38
N ASN A 202 11.55 -19.18 2.24
CA ASN A 202 10.91 -19.51 0.97
C ASN A 202 10.25 -20.90 0.98
N PRO A 203 9.23 -21.10 0.11
CA PRO A 203 8.59 -22.39 -0.03
C PRO A 203 9.58 -23.54 -0.27
N PRO A 204 9.28 -24.75 0.23
CA PRO A 204 10.13 -25.91 0.01
C PRO A 204 10.19 -26.28 -1.47
N THR A 205 11.31 -26.84 -1.91
CA THR A 205 11.44 -27.37 -3.27
C THR A 205 10.52 -28.57 -3.45
N ALA A 206 9.67 -28.51 -4.48
CA ALA A 206 8.85 -29.62 -4.95
C ALA A 206 9.54 -30.33 -6.12
N GLY A 207 9.22 -31.62 -6.32
CA GLY A 207 9.72 -32.39 -7.45
C GLY A 207 11.19 -32.81 -7.34
N ALA A 208 11.72 -32.94 -6.11
CA ALA A 208 13.09 -33.38 -5.86
C ALA A 208 13.11 -34.62 -4.95
N ASP A 209 14.16 -35.44 -5.05
CA ASP A 209 14.36 -36.59 -4.17
C ASP A 209 15.13 -36.18 -2.92
N PHE A 210 14.48 -36.32 -1.76
CA PHE A 210 15.04 -36.01 -0.46
C PHE A 210 15.28 -37.25 0.40
N SER A 211 15.11 -38.45 -0.14
CA SER A 211 15.20 -39.71 0.61
C SER A 211 16.50 -39.88 1.40
N SER A 212 17.61 -39.30 0.92
CA SER A 212 18.93 -39.35 1.56
C SER A 212 19.25 -38.19 2.50
N SER A 213 18.49 -37.08 2.44
CA SER A 213 18.77 -35.85 3.22
C SER A 213 17.68 -35.56 4.26
N TRP A 214 16.41 -35.64 3.84
CA TRP A 214 15.23 -35.47 4.68
C TRP A 214 14.23 -36.59 4.36
N PRO A 215 14.40 -37.79 4.95
CA PRO A 215 13.58 -38.96 4.62
C PRO A 215 12.07 -38.74 4.75
N SER A 216 11.64 -37.83 5.64
CA SER A 216 10.23 -37.44 5.82
C SER A 216 9.61 -36.76 4.60
N SER A 217 10.42 -36.20 3.69
CA SER A 217 9.97 -35.57 2.44
C SER A 217 9.92 -36.56 1.26
N GLY A 218 10.59 -37.72 1.40
CA GLY A 218 10.54 -38.82 0.44
C GLY A 218 11.11 -38.52 -0.94
N THR A 219 10.66 -39.30 -1.92
CA THR A 219 11.07 -39.20 -3.33
C THR A 219 10.34 -38.05 -4.06
N VAL A 220 10.68 -37.84 -5.33
CA VAL A 220 10.12 -36.77 -6.20
C VAL A 220 8.60 -36.61 -6.08
N ALA A 221 7.83 -37.70 -6.21
CA ALA A 221 6.36 -37.63 -6.15
C ALA A 221 5.83 -37.27 -4.75
N ALA A 222 6.48 -37.78 -3.70
CA ALA A 222 6.13 -37.49 -2.32
C ALA A 222 6.40 -36.02 -1.98
N SER A 223 7.57 -35.49 -2.36
CA SER A 223 7.93 -34.09 -2.09
C SER A 223 6.95 -33.11 -2.73
N THR A 224 6.50 -33.38 -3.97
CA THR A 224 5.48 -32.58 -4.66
C THR A 224 4.14 -32.61 -3.92
N THR A 225 3.72 -33.80 -3.48
CA THR A 225 2.45 -33.99 -2.76
C THR A 225 2.49 -33.30 -1.39
N ILE A 226 3.59 -33.40 -0.67
CA ILE A 226 3.76 -32.76 0.64
C ILE A 226 3.77 -31.23 0.49
N ALA A 227 4.49 -30.71 -0.51
CA ALA A 227 4.51 -29.27 -0.77
C ALA A 227 3.12 -28.72 -1.09
N SER A 228 2.31 -29.44 -1.89
CA SER A 228 0.94 -29.03 -2.22
C SER A 228 -0.03 -29.12 -1.04
N GLN A 229 0.10 -30.12 -0.17
CA GLN A 229 -0.79 -30.33 0.97
C GLN A 229 -0.46 -29.47 2.21
N SER A 230 0.83 -29.17 2.43
CA SER A 230 1.28 -28.46 3.64
C SER A 230 0.83 -27.00 3.72
N SER A 231 0.21 -26.47 2.65
CA SER A 231 -0.27 -25.08 2.55
C SER A 231 0.81 -24.03 2.83
N ARG A 232 2.09 -24.39 2.63
CA ARG A 232 3.27 -23.49 2.74
C ARG A 232 3.75 -22.98 1.39
N GLY A 233 3.10 -23.39 0.31
CA GLY A 233 3.53 -23.13 -1.05
C GLY A 233 4.53 -24.16 -1.57
N ALA A 234 5.08 -23.91 -2.75
CA ALA A 234 6.08 -24.76 -3.39
C ALA A 234 7.05 -23.94 -4.26
N PHE A 235 8.33 -24.24 -4.19
CA PHE A 235 9.30 -23.84 -5.19
C PHE A 235 9.43 -24.94 -6.24
N VAL A 236 9.30 -24.59 -7.52
CA VAL A 236 9.46 -25.51 -8.65
C VAL A 236 10.65 -25.04 -9.46
N ALA A 237 11.67 -25.90 -9.58
CA ALA A 237 12.83 -25.61 -10.42
C ALA A 237 12.42 -25.66 -11.91
N GLY A 238 12.91 -24.68 -12.68
CA GLY A 238 12.68 -24.61 -14.11
C GLY A 238 13.85 -25.18 -14.92
N ALA A 239 14.09 -24.60 -16.09
CA ALA A 239 15.20 -24.96 -16.97
C ALA A 239 16.12 -23.77 -17.26
N ALA A 240 17.37 -24.06 -17.62
CA ALA A 240 18.35 -23.04 -18.02
C ALA A 240 18.18 -22.59 -19.49
N THR A 241 17.35 -23.27 -20.28
CA THR A 241 17.22 -23.05 -21.73
C THR A 241 16.60 -21.69 -22.07
N ALA A 242 17.00 -21.11 -23.20
CA ALA A 242 16.46 -19.83 -23.70
C ALA A 242 14.93 -19.79 -23.65
N ASN A 243 14.37 -18.66 -23.21
CA ASN A 243 12.95 -18.39 -23.05
C ASN A 243 12.18 -19.32 -22.09
N ALA A 244 12.82 -20.27 -21.43
CA ALA A 244 12.16 -21.10 -20.42
C ALA A 244 12.02 -20.36 -19.08
N VAL A 245 11.02 -20.77 -18.29
CA VAL A 245 10.96 -20.41 -16.87
C VAL A 245 12.14 -21.08 -16.18
N MET A 246 12.95 -20.31 -15.46
CA MET A 246 14.12 -20.82 -14.72
C MET A 246 13.75 -21.28 -13.31
N GLY A 247 12.67 -20.76 -12.74
CA GLY A 247 12.13 -21.19 -11.45
C GLY A 247 10.89 -20.41 -11.05
N THR A 248 10.04 -21.05 -10.25
CA THR A 248 8.75 -20.54 -9.82
C THR A 248 8.58 -20.72 -8.32
N TRP A 249 8.25 -19.64 -7.62
CA TRP A 249 7.90 -19.62 -6.20
C TRP A 249 6.39 -19.42 -6.09
N ASN A 250 5.69 -20.48 -5.73
CA ASN A 250 4.27 -20.43 -5.38
C ASN A 250 4.17 -20.23 -3.87
N TYR A 251 3.81 -19.03 -3.43
CA TYR A 251 3.58 -18.71 -2.04
C TYR A 251 2.12 -18.90 -1.65
N ILE A 252 1.91 -19.26 -0.39
CA ILE A 252 0.62 -19.19 0.29
C ILE A 252 0.80 -18.21 1.44
N LEU A 253 0.52 -16.93 1.18
CA LEU A 253 0.80 -15.85 2.12
C LEU A 253 -0.32 -15.72 3.13
N LYS A 254 0.05 -15.76 4.41
CA LYS A 254 -0.84 -15.46 5.53
C LYS A 254 -0.62 -14.02 5.98
N ILE A 255 -1.61 -13.16 5.74
CA ILE A 255 -1.55 -11.73 6.05
C ILE A 255 -2.61 -11.44 7.12
N LYS A 256 -2.18 -11.06 8.32
CA LYS A 256 -3.09 -10.74 9.42
C LYS A 256 -3.77 -9.40 9.14
N LEU A 257 -5.07 -9.29 9.41
CA LEU A 257 -5.79 -8.04 9.17
C LEU A 257 -5.28 -6.89 10.06
N THR A 258 -4.76 -7.21 11.24
CA THR A 258 -4.12 -6.25 12.16
C THR A 258 -2.86 -5.61 11.60
N ASP A 259 -2.18 -6.31 10.70
CA ASP A 259 -0.96 -5.83 10.06
C ASP A 259 -1.33 -4.84 8.94
N LEU A 260 -2.52 -4.97 8.36
CA LEU A 260 -3.01 -4.10 7.29
C LEU A 260 -3.59 -2.77 7.80
N HIS A 261 -4.35 -2.77 8.90
CA HIS A 261 -4.89 -1.52 9.47
C HIS A 261 -5.18 -1.64 10.98
N PRO A 262 -4.86 -0.61 11.79
CA PRO A 262 -5.02 -0.70 13.26
C PRO A 262 -6.47 -0.70 13.73
N ILE A 263 -7.45 -0.21 12.94
CA ILE A 263 -8.88 -0.32 13.31
C ILE A 263 -9.26 -1.76 13.66
N ILE A 264 -8.68 -2.74 12.98
CA ILE A 264 -8.98 -4.16 13.20
C ILE A 264 -8.55 -4.63 14.60
N LYS A 265 -7.50 -4.02 15.17
CA LYS A 265 -7.06 -4.30 16.55
C LYS A 265 -8.08 -3.78 17.59
N GLU A 266 -8.81 -2.72 17.24
CA GLU A 266 -9.76 -2.04 18.11
C GLU A 266 -11.19 -2.60 18.01
N LEU A 267 -11.53 -3.28 16.91
CA LEU A 267 -12.81 -3.97 16.77
C LEU A 267 -12.88 -5.17 17.73
N ASP A 268 -13.80 -5.07 18.68
CA ASP A 268 -14.21 -6.13 19.60
C ASP A 268 -15.04 -7.24 18.89
N LEU A 269 -15.34 -8.31 19.61
CA LEU A 269 -16.17 -9.43 19.17
C LEU A 269 -17.56 -8.96 18.68
N MET A 270 -17.97 -9.41 17.49
CA MET A 270 -19.25 -9.03 16.84
C MET A 270 -20.05 -10.25 16.41
N ALA A 271 -21.35 -10.32 16.72
CA ALA A 271 -22.19 -11.45 16.32
C ALA A 271 -22.49 -11.48 14.81
N ASN A 272 -22.97 -10.35 14.25
CA ASN A 272 -23.32 -10.23 12.84
C ASN A 272 -22.34 -9.33 12.09
N SER A 273 -21.11 -9.79 11.90
CA SER A 273 -20.07 -8.99 11.23
C SER A 273 -20.25 -9.00 9.70
N GLN A 274 -21.07 -8.07 9.19
CA GLN A 274 -21.22 -7.85 7.75
C GLN A 274 -20.00 -7.11 7.18
N ILE A 275 -19.03 -7.88 6.68
CA ILE A 275 -17.75 -7.34 6.21
C ILE A 275 -17.66 -7.47 4.71
N ARG A 276 -17.28 -6.39 4.04
CA ARG A 276 -16.74 -6.46 2.69
C ARG A 276 -15.34 -5.87 2.70
N LEU A 277 -14.37 -6.70 2.35
CA LEU A 277 -12.97 -6.35 2.25
C LEU A 277 -12.58 -6.32 0.79
N ARG A 278 -12.00 -5.20 0.34
CA ARG A 278 -11.46 -5.07 -1.01
C ARG A 278 -10.03 -4.58 -0.93
N PHE A 279 -9.13 -5.21 -1.66
CA PHE A 279 -7.72 -4.84 -1.63
C PHE A 279 -7.08 -5.00 -3.01
N ARG A 280 -6.09 -4.16 -3.30
CA ARG A 280 -5.25 -4.26 -4.50
C ARG A 280 -3.94 -4.92 -4.13
N VAL A 281 -3.57 -5.90 -4.93
CA VAL A 281 -2.32 -6.65 -4.82
C VAL A 281 -1.33 -6.10 -5.83
N ASN A 282 -0.09 -5.91 -5.42
CA ASN A 282 1.02 -5.55 -6.31
C ASN A 282 1.25 -6.69 -7.32
N GLN A 283 1.20 -6.36 -8.61
CA GLN A 283 1.48 -7.27 -9.72
C GLN A 283 2.35 -6.56 -10.76
N GLY A 284 3.32 -7.26 -11.32
CA GLY A 284 4.26 -6.64 -12.24
C GLY A 284 5.39 -7.54 -12.70
N THR A 285 6.33 -6.93 -13.41
CA THR A 285 7.50 -7.59 -13.98
C THR A 285 8.68 -6.63 -14.01
N SER A 286 9.86 -7.11 -13.61
CA SER A 286 11.13 -6.42 -13.80
C SER A 286 11.97 -7.14 -14.84
N MET A 287 12.51 -6.37 -15.79
CA MET A 287 13.45 -6.84 -16.80
C MET A 287 14.87 -6.47 -16.38
N ILE A 288 15.76 -7.45 -16.32
CA ILE A 288 17.13 -7.29 -15.80
C ILE A 288 18.12 -7.68 -16.90
N ALA A 289 18.96 -6.73 -17.29
CA ALA A 289 20.10 -6.98 -18.14
C ALA A 289 21.26 -7.55 -17.31
N VAL A 290 22.09 -8.36 -17.96
CA VAL A 290 23.28 -8.96 -17.36
C VAL A 290 24.44 -8.70 -18.32
N ASP A 291 25.58 -8.22 -17.81
CA ASP A 291 26.79 -7.97 -18.60
C ASP A 291 27.74 -9.18 -18.63
N SER A 292 28.92 -9.02 -19.26
CA SER A 292 29.91 -10.09 -19.38
C SER A 292 30.52 -10.53 -18.03
N GLY A 293 30.53 -9.64 -17.03
CA GLY A 293 30.95 -9.91 -15.66
C GLY A 293 29.82 -10.45 -14.76
N LYS A 294 28.66 -10.78 -15.34
CA LYS A 294 27.41 -11.11 -14.63
C LYS A 294 26.86 -9.96 -13.78
N GLY A 295 27.31 -8.73 -14.02
CA GLY A 295 26.75 -7.52 -13.43
C GLY A 295 25.31 -7.34 -13.91
N MET A 296 24.40 -7.11 -12.97
CA MET A 296 22.98 -6.91 -13.21
C MET A 296 22.66 -5.41 -13.29
N SER A 297 21.77 -5.04 -14.20
CA SER A 297 21.17 -3.70 -14.25
C SER A 297 19.69 -3.78 -14.60
N LEU A 298 18.88 -2.93 -13.95
CA LEU A 298 17.46 -2.86 -14.18
C LEU A 298 17.18 -2.14 -15.50
N THR A 299 16.53 -2.83 -16.43
CA THR A 299 16.10 -2.24 -17.70
C THR A 299 14.75 -1.56 -17.57
N SER A 300 13.78 -2.23 -16.92
CA SER A 300 12.46 -1.67 -16.66
C SER A 300 11.77 -2.41 -15.53
N THR A 301 10.79 -1.75 -14.91
CA THR A 301 9.76 -2.40 -14.08
C THR A 301 8.40 -1.95 -14.57
N THR A 302 7.55 -2.90 -14.93
CA THR A 302 6.18 -2.66 -15.39
C THR A 302 5.22 -3.20 -14.33
N LEU A 303 4.43 -2.30 -13.74
CA LEU A 303 3.38 -2.66 -12.79
C LEU A 303 2.05 -2.76 -13.52
N SER A 304 1.43 -3.94 -13.50
CA SER A 304 0.07 -4.14 -13.99
C SER A 304 -0.97 -3.81 -12.91
N SER A 305 -0.56 -3.83 -11.64
CA SER A 305 -1.38 -3.37 -10.51
C SER A 305 -0.50 -2.97 -9.32
N GLY A 306 -0.94 -1.94 -8.59
CA GLY A 306 -0.23 -1.40 -7.43
C GLY A 306 1.00 -0.56 -7.80
N ASN A 307 1.74 -0.12 -6.79
CA ASN A 307 2.83 0.86 -6.95
C ASN A 307 4.23 0.29 -6.64
N VAL A 308 4.32 -0.87 -6.00
CA VAL A 308 5.57 -1.38 -5.40
C VAL A 308 5.99 -2.71 -6.03
N CYS A 309 7.31 -2.94 -6.15
CA CYS A 309 7.87 -4.27 -6.37
C CYS A 309 8.06 -4.96 -5.00
N PRO A 310 7.30 -6.03 -4.68
CA PRO A 310 7.38 -6.69 -3.38
C PRO A 310 8.43 -7.81 -3.33
N VAL A 311 9.21 -8.00 -4.40
CA VAL A 311 10.17 -9.09 -4.57
C VAL A 311 11.58 -8.53 -4.62
N MET A 312 12.55 -9.30 -4.15
CA MET A 312 13.97 -9.00 -4.23
C MET A 312 14.73 -10.18 -4.86
N ALA A 313 15.57 -9.90 -5.84
CA ALA A 313 16.45 -10.86 -6.51
C ALA A 313 17.83 -10.85 -5.86
N SER A 314 18.41 -12.03 -5.64
CA SER A 314 19.71 -12.21 -4.99
C SER A 314 20.87 -11.73 -5.85
N ALA A 315 21.97 -11.32 -5.22
CA ALA A 315 23.19 -10.92 -5.91
C ALA A 315 23.83 -12.06 -6.75
N SER A 316 24.58 -11.68 -7.78
CA SER A 316 25.36 -12.55 -8.67
C SER A 316 26.87 -12.58 -8.36
N SER A 317 27.30 -11.85 -7.32
CA SER A 317 28.69 -11.87 -6.83
C SER A 317 29.06 -13.25 -6.31
N THR A 318 30.34 -13.62 -6.41
CA THR A 318 30.85 -14.95 -6.02
C THR A 318 30.33 -15.37 -4.63
N GLY A 319 29.77 -16.58 -4.56
CA GLY A 319 29.17 -17.13 -3.34
C GLY A 319 27.69 -16.78 -3.11
N ASN A 320 27.11 -15.89 -3.92
CA ASN A 320 25.69 -15.56 -3.86
C ASN A 320 24.84 -16.43 -4.82
N PRO A 321 23.53 -16.61 -4.56
CA PRO A 321 22.67 -17.56 -5.26
C PRO A 321 22.63 -17.43 -6.78
N MET A 322 22.74 -16.21 -7.32
CA MET A 322 22.69 -15.99 -8.77
C MET A 322 24.04 -16.22 -9.46
N ALA A 323 25.15 -16.33 -8.71
CA ALA A 323 26.50 -16.44 -9.29
C ALA A 323 26.70 -17.69 -10.15
N GLY A 324 26.16 -18.83 -9.69
CA GLY A 324 26.19 -20.11 -10.41
C GLY A 324 25.05 -20.30 -11.41
N VAL A 325 24.02 -19.45 -11.36
CA VAL A 325 22.82 -19.53 -12.21
C VAL A 325 23.02 -18.71 -13.47
N LEU A 326 23.48 -17.46 -13.34
CA LEU A 326 23.60 -16.54 -14.47
C LEU A 326 24.75 -16.92 -15.41
N ALA A 327 24.48 -16.93 -16.71
CA ALA A 327 25.48 -16.88 -17.77
C ALA A 327 25.88 -15.42 -18.05
N ALA A 328 27.10 -15.24 -18.54
CA ALA A 328 27.58 -13.92 -18.98
C ALA A 328 26.70 -13.37 -20.11
N SER A 329 26.44 -12.07 -20.09
CA SER A 329 25.69 -11.34 -21.11
C SER A 329 24.26 -11.86 -21.36
N THR A 330 23.66 -12.56 -20.40
CA THR A 330 22.33 -13.19 -20.56
C THR A 330 21.33 -12.63 -19.55
N GLY A 331 20.48 -11.72 -20.02
CA GLY A 331 19.41 -11.11 -19.22
C GLY A 331 18.32 -12.10 -18.78
N PHE A 332 17.54 -11.69 -17.81
CA PHE A 332 16.38 -12.43 -17.30
C PHE A 332 15.26 -11.48 -16.88
N SER A 333 14.12 -12.06 -16.53
CA SER A 333 12.98 -11.31 -16.00
C SER A 333 12.42 -11.98 -14.77
N ILE A 334 11.85 -11.17 -13.87
CA ILE A 334 11.12 -11.65 -12.69
C ILE A 334 9.73 -11.02 -12.68
N ALA A 335 8.69 -11.83 -12.55
CA ALA A 335 7.32 -11.38 -12.48
C ALA A 335 6.64 -11.87 -11.21
N TRP A 336 5.65 -11.11 -10.74
CA TRP A 336 4.91 -11.38 -9.52
C TRP A 336 3.43 -11.07 -9.71
N GLY A 337 2.57 -11.86 -9.07
CA GLY A 337 1.13 -11.63 -9.10
C GLY A 337 0.33 -12.61 -8.25
N ALA A 338 -0.96 -12.31 -8.06
CA ALA A 338 -1.87 -13.20 -7.32
C ALA A 338 -2.25 -14.39 -8.21
N VAL A 339 -1.99 -15.61 -7.76
CA VAL A 339 -2.16 -16.91 -8.46
C VAL A 339 -1.36 -17.08 -9.76
N VAL A 340 -1.31 -16.06 -10.62
CA VAL A 340 -0.60 -16.04 -11.91
C VAL A 340 0.22 -14.77 -12.03
N ASN A 341 1.08 -14.71 -13.05
CA ASN A 341 1.76 -13.48 -13.46
C ASN A 341 1.95 -13.44 -14.98
N SER A 342 2.57 -12.37 -15.48
CA SER A 342 2.77 -12.14 -16.93
C SER A 342 3.66 -13.19 -17.62
N LEU A 343 4.55 -13.86 -16.88
CA LEU A 343 5.45 -14.89 -17.41
C LEU A 343 4.82 -16.28 -17.38
N GLU A 344 3.98 -16.53 -16.38
CA GLU A 344 3.22 -17.77 -16.20
C GLU A 344 1.73 -17.46 -15.98
N PRO A 345 0.97 -17.22 -17.07
CA PRO A 345 -0.43 -16.81 -17.00
C PRO A 345 -1.41 -17.98 -16.71
N THR A 346 -0.90 -19.19 -16.48
CA THR A 346 -1.72 -20.38 -16.24
C THR A 346 -1.84 -20.65 -14.74
N ILE A 347 -3.06 -21.03 -14.32
CA ILE A 347 -3.35 -21.46 -12.95
C ILE A 347 -2.98 -22.95 -12.82
N ASP A 348 -2.01 -23.26 -11.95
CA ASP A 348 -1.42 -24.59 -11.78
C ASP A 348 -1.24 -24.98 -10.29
N GLY A 349 -1.62 -24.10 -9.36
CA GLY A 349 -1.51 -24.32 -7.92
C GLY A 349 -2.77 -24.96 -7.29
N THR A 350 -2.60 -25.67 -6.19
CA THR A 350 -3.70 -26.30 -5.43
C THR A 350 -4.68 -25.27 -4.84
N TYR A 351 -4.17 -24.10 -4.46
CA TYR A 351 -4.99 -22.98 -3.98
C TYR A 351 -5.08 -21.92 -5.07
N THR A 352 -6.26 -21.81 -5.67
CA THR A 352 -6.52 -20.92 -6.81
C THR A 352 -7.27 -19.65 -6.43
N THR A 353 -7.66 -19.50 -5.17
CA THR A 353 -8.47 -18.38 -4.68
C THR A 353 -7.91 -17.79 -3.40
N ALA A 354 -8.04 -16.47 -3.22
CA ALA A 354 -7.82 -15.79 -1.96
C ALA A 354 -8.95 -16.12 -0.98
N ARG A 355 -8.62 -16.22 0.30
CA ARG A 355 -9.58 -16.58 1.35
C ARG A 355 -9.41 -15.68 2.55
N LEU A 356 -10.52 -15.25 3.13
CA LEU A 356 -10.54 -14.60 4.44
C LEU A 356 -10.95 -15.63 5.48
N TYR A 357 -10.09 -15.90 6.46
CA TYR A 357 -10.41 -16.72 7.61
C TYR A 357 -10.84 -15.83 8.77
N VAL A 358 -12.03 -16.08 9.32
CA VAL A 358 -12.59 -15.29 10.43
C VAL A 358 -12.88 -16.22 11.60
N PRO A 359 -12.17 -16.10 12.72
CA PRO A 359 -12.48 -16.87 13.92
C PRO A 359 -13.79 -16.42 14.58
N PHE A 360 -14.61 -17.38 14.96
CA PHE A 360 -15.82 -17.21 15.76
C PHE A 360 -15.66 -17.87 17.13
N HIS A 361 -16.10 -17.15 18.15
CA HIS A 361 -15.97 -17.50 19.54
C HIS A 361 -17.35 -17.53 20.23
N ASN A 362 -17.61 -18.59 21.00
CA ASN A 362 -18.76 -18.60 21.89
C ASN A 362 -18.43 -17.84 23.17
N LEU A 363 -19.36 -17.05 23.69
CA LEU A 363 -19.17 -16.36 24.96
C LEU A 363 -19.63 -17.26 26.11
N GLU A 364 -18.86 -17.27 27.21
CA GLU A 364 -19.27 -17.93 28.45
C GLU A 364 -20.42 -17.14 29.10
N ASN A 365 -20.33 -15.81 29.08
CA ASN A 365 -21.37 -14.91 29.58
C ASN A 365 -21.80 -13.87 28.52
N PRO A 366 -22.82 -14.17 27.69
CA PRO A 366 -23.33 -13.22 26.69
C PRO A 366 -23.90 -11.93 27.28
N GLN A 367 -24.30 -11.90 28.56
CA GLN A 367 -24.92 -10.72 29.19
C GLN A 367 -23.96 -9.51 29.25
N ALA A 368 -22.64 -9.75 29.26
CA ALA A 368 -21.64 -8.69 29.25
C ALA A 368 -21.70 -7.85 27.95
N ILE A 369 -21.98 -8.48 26.80
CA ILE A 369 -22.15 -7.77 25.53
C ILE A 369 -23.57 -7.19 25.42
N ILE A 370 -24.59 -7.96 25.83
CA ILE A 370 -26.01 -7.55 25.76
C ILE A 370 -26.30 -6.31 26.61
N SER A 371 -25.67 -6.18 27.79
CA SER A 371 -25.88 -5.04 28.68
C SER A 371 -25.32 -3.71 28.16
N LYS A 372 -24.34 -3.76 27.25
CA LYS A 372 -23.72 -2.57 26.62
C LYS A 372 -23.40 -2.87 25.15
N PRO A 373 -24.39 -3.03 24.27
CA PRO A 373 -24.16 -3.56 22.92
C PRO A 373 -23.35 -2.60 22.04
N VAL A 374 -23.51 -1.29 22.24
CA VAL A 374 -22.79 -0.26 21.50
C VAL A 374 -21.37 -0.10 22.01
N LYS A 375 -20.40 -0.23 21.10
CA LYS A 375 -18.98 0.01 21.35
C LYS A 375 -18.51 1.21 20.55
N LYS A 376 -17.88 2.16 21.24
CA LYS A 376 -17.15 3.27 20.64
C LYS A 376 -15.66 2.97 20.67
N VAL A 377 -15.00 3.04 19.52
CA VAL A 377 -13.57 2.79 19.33
C VAL A 377 -12.90 4.01 18.74
N ARG A 378 -11.65 4.24 19.14
CA ARG A 378 -10.76 5.23 18.56
C ARG A 378 -9.61 4.50 17.88
N TYR A 379 -9.27 4.90 16.67
CA TYR A 379 -8.21 4.28 15.90
C TYR A 379 -7.47 5.32 15.08
N LEU A 380 -6.26 4.99 14.63
CA LEU A 380 -5.51 5.83 13.72
C LEU A 380 -5.84 5.45 12.26
N ASP A 381 -6.00 6.43 11.39
CA ASP A 381 -6.00 6.28 9.93
C ASP A 381 -4.92 7.22 9.36
N THR A 382 -4.50 6.96 8.13
CA THR A 382 -3.46 7.74 7.46
C THR A 382 -3.99 8.38 6.19
N TYR A 383 -3.65 9.64 5.99
CA TYR A 383 -3.59 10.28 4.68
C TYR A 383 -2.17 10.15 4.14
N ALA A 384 -2.02 9.97 2.83
CA ALA A 384 -0.72 9.82 2.18
C ALA A 384 -0.68 10.71 0.93
N GLN A 385 0.43 11.44 0.74
CA GLN A 385 0.66 12.25 -0.45
C GLN A 385 2.10 12.10 -0.93
N TRP A 386 2.24 11.81 -2.22
CA TRP A 386 3.52 11.66 -2.88
C TRP A 386 3.95 12.96 -3.57
N PHE A 387 5.21 13.36 -3.38
CA PHE A 387 5.81 14.54 -3.98
C PHE A 387 7.03 14.17 -4.83
N HIS A 388 6.96 14.51 -6.12
CA HIS A 388 8.05 14.30 -7.06
C HIS A 388 9.03 15.48 -7.10
N GLN A 389 10.33 15.19 -7.11
CA GLN A 389 11.41 16.13 -7.44
C GLN A 389 11.38 17.45 -6.64
N ARG A 390 10.93 17.40 -5.37
CA ARG A 390 10.83 18.60 -4.52
C ARG A 390 12.11 18.90 -3.75
N ALA A 391 12.99 17.92 -3.57
CA ALA A 391 14.21 18.03 -2.79
C ALA A 391 15.46 17.65 -3.62
N GLY A 392 15.58 18.25 -4.80
CA GLY A 392 16.65 18.00 -5.77
C GLY A 392 16.30 16.92 -6.79
N THR A 393 17.14 16.76 -7.81
CA THR A 393 16.99 15.76 -8.88
C THR A 393 18.20 14.83 -8.95
N GLY A 394 17.91 13.55 -9.19
CA GLY A 394 18.84 12.48 -9.50
C GLY A 394 20.08 12.33 -8.63
N LYS A 395 21.00 11.50 -9.11
CA LYS A 395 22.39 11.52 -8.64
C LYS A 395 23.10 12.70 -9.31
N ASN A 396 23.63 13.63 -8.51
CA ASN A 396 24.50 14.67 -9.03
C ASN A 396 25.86 14.65 -8.31
N SER A 397 26.95 14.34 -9.01
CA SER A 397 28.29 14.12 -8.44
C SER A 397 28.95 15.42 -7.93
N GLY A 398 28.38 16.04 -6.90
CA GLY A 398 28.91 17.19 -6.17
C GLY A 398 28.36 18.58 -6.57
N LEU A 399 27.50 18.67 -7.60
CA LEU A 399 26.95 19.98 -8.03
C LEU A 399 25.67 20.37 -7.29
N GLN A 400 24.92 19.38 -6.78
CA GLN A 400 23.68 19.62 -6.03
C GLN A 400 23.91 19.32 -4.56
N HIS A 401 23.67 20.31 -3.71
CA HIS A 401 23.67 20.18 -2.26
C HIS A 401 22.72 21.20 -1.66
N ASN A 402 22.19 20.90 -0.47
CA ASN A 402 21.35 21.81 0.30
C ASN A 402 20.12 22.32 -0.47
N VAL A 403 19.43 21.43 -1.18
CA VAL A 403 18.19 21.79 -1.89
C VAL A 403 17.06 21.91 -0.88
N ALA A 404 16.59 23.13 -0.67
CA ALA A 404 15.43 23.41 0.17
C ALA A 404 14.15 22.89 -0.49
N PHE A 405 13.22 22.42 0.34
CA PHE A 405 11.88 22.04 -0.09
C PHE A 405 10.84 22.61 0.84
N ASP A 406 9.69 22.91 0.25
CA ASP A 406 8.49 23.35 0.94
C ASP A 406 7.29 22.65 0.30
N LEU A 407 6.59 21.84 1.10
CA LEU A 407 5.50 20.98 0.68
C LEU A 407 4.21 21.44 1.35
N GLN A 408 3.27 21.92 0.54
CA GLN A 408 1.90 22.14 0.98
C GLN A 408 1.09 20.88 0.71
N LEU A 409 0.49 20.29 1.74
CA LEU A 409 -0.45 19.19 1.54
C LEU A 409 -1.72 19.67 0.87
N SER A 410 -2.24 18.86 -0.05
CA SER A 410 -3.44 19.16 -0.83
C SER A 410 -4.72 19.03 0.00
N ALA A 411 -4.69 18.19 1.04
CA ALA A 411 -5.82 18.00 1.94
C ALA A 411 -5.60 18.68 3.30
N SER A 412 -6.65 19.26 3.85
CA SER A 412 -6.71 19.60 5.27
C SER A 412 -7.15 18.38 6.08
N VAL A 413 -6.45 18.08 7.17
CA VAL A 413 -6.66 16.86 7.97
C VAL A 413 -7.21 17.24 9.35
N LYS A 414 -8.20 16.50 9.83
CA LYS A 414 -8.74 16.65 11.19
C LYS A 414 -8.00 15.75 12.16
N ASN A 415 -7.88 16.15 13.43
CA ASN A 415 -7.38 15.29 14.51
C ASN A 415 -6.01 14.64 14.22
N ALA A 416 -5.12 15.34 13.51
CA ALA A 416 -3.80 14.81 13.19
C ALA A 416 -2.99 14.57 14.49
N LYS A 417 -2.30 13.43 14.56
CA LYS A 417 -1.48 13.06 15.71
C LYS A 417 0.00 13.20 15.40
N TYR A 418 0.42 12.75 14.22
CA TYR A 418 1.79 12.98 13.77
C TYR A 418 1.87 13.02 12.25
N VAL A 419 2.94 13.66 11.77
CA VAL A 419 3.33 13.69 10.35
C VAL A 419 4.63 12.91 10.21
N ALA A 420 4.69 11.99 9.25
CA ALA A 420 5.90 11.25 8.91
C ALA A 420 6.31 11.52 7.47
N VAL A 421 7.59 11.83 7.25
CA VAL A 421 8.18 12.09 5.93
C VAL A 421 9.16 10.99 5.60
N MET A 422 8.91 10.28 4.51
CA MET A 422 9.73 9.19 4.00
C MET A 422 10.45 9.63 2.72
N PRO A 423 11.77 9.84 2.75
CA PRO A 423 12.53 10.22 1.57
C PRO A 423 12.88 9.01 0.72
N PHE A 424 12.59 9.03 -0.57
CA PHE A 424 13.02 8.00 -1.52
C PHE A 424 13.90 8.62 -2.60
N ALA A 425 14.86 7.86 -3.11
CA ALA A 425 15.74 8.33 -4.16
C ALA A 425 14.95 8.75 -5.41
N GLU A 426 15.25 9.95 -5.91
CA GLU A 426 14.73 10.43 -7.19
C GLU A 426 15.28 9.58 -8.35
N GLN A 427 14.49 9.44 -9.42
CA GLN A 427 14.67 8.42 -10.45
C GLN A 427 15.83 8.72 -11.41
N THR A 428 16.18 10.00 -11.61
CA THR A 428 17.11 10.44 -12.65
C THR A 428 18.53 9.93 -12.37
N ASN A 429 19.11 9.19 -13.32
CA ASN A 429 20.46 8.61 -13.22
C ASN A 429 20.66 7.69 -12.00
N ASN A 430 19.59 7.21 -11.38
CA ASN A 430 19.68 6.26 -10.27
C ASN A 430 19.99 4.84 -10.77
N PHE A 431 19.43 4.48 -11.93
CA PHE A 431 19.69 3.22 -12.64
C PHE A 431 20.40 3.51 -13.98
N ALA A 432 21.00 2.47 -14.56
CA ALA A 432 21.69 2.57 -15.85
C ALA A 432 20.75 2.83 -17.02
N THR A 433 19.51 2.33 -16.93
CA THR A 433 18.52 2.47 -18.01
C THR A 433 17.11 2.69 -17.48
N ALA A 434 16.72 2.02 -16.40
CA ALA A 434 15.36 2.17 -15.86
C ALA A 434 15.08 3.57 -15.29
N SER A 435 13.87 4.08 -15.54
CA SER A 435 13.34 5.30 -14.93
C SER A 435 12.19 4.94 -13.97
N VAL A 436 12.52 4.30 -12.85
CA VAL A 436 11.53 3.76 -11.89
C VAL A 436 11.78 4.29 -10.48
N GLN A 437 10.75 4.28 -9.64
CA GLN A 437 10.89 4.69 -8.23
C GLN A 437 11.78 3.69 -7.46
N GLN A 438 12.44 4.14 -6.40
CA GLN A 438 13.34 3.29 -5.60
C GLN A 438 12.68 1.97 -5.16
N PHE A 439 11.46 2.02 -4.60
CA PHE A 439 10.72 0.83 -4.15
C PHE A 439 10.20 -0.08 -5.28
N GLN A 440 10.41 0.30 -6.54
CA GLN A 440 10.10 -0.54 -7.71
C GLN A 440 11.30 -1.38 -8.15
N SER A 441 12.49 -1.15 -7.58
CA SER A 441 13.68 -1.97 -7.83
C SER A 441 13.55 -3.36 -7.19
N PRO A 442 13.93 -4.44 -7.89
CA PRO A 442 14.09 -5.77 -7.30
C PRO A 442 15.43 -5.96 -6.58
N PHE A 443 16.29 -4.96 -6.52
CA PHE A 443 17.58 -5.03 -5.81
C PHE A 443 17.53 -4.36 -4.43
N ASP A 444 16.61 -3.41 -4.24
CA ASP A 444 16.49 -2.56 -3.06
C ASP A 444 15.51 -3.13 -2.02
N SER A 445 15.78 -2.88 -0.74
CA SER A 445 14.91 -3.17 0.41
C SER A 445 13.68 -2.27 0.52
N ALA A 446 13.65 -1.12 -0.15
CA ALA A 446 12.49 -0.22 -0.15
C ALA A 446 11.24 -0.98 -0.64
N PRO A 447 10.08 -0.89 0.05
CA PRO A 447 9.67 0.20 0.94
C PRO A 447 9.95 -0.04 2.44
N TRP A 448 10.60 -1.14 2.82
CA TRP A 448 11.01 -1.33 4.22
C TRP A 448 12.06 -0.28 4.61
N THR A 449 13.06 -0.08 3.76
CA THR A 449 13.99 1.04 3.87
C THR A 449 13.45 2.26 3.12
N VAL A 450 14.03 3.42 3.42
CA VAL A 450 13.88 4.66 2.65
C VAL A 450 15.17 4.90 1.88
N GLN A 451 15.40 6.10 1.35
CA GLN A 451 16.67 6.47 0.71
C GLN A 451 17.83 6.31 1.70
N PRO A 452 18.76 5.38 1.44
CA PRO A 452 19.95 5.23 2.27
C PRO A 452 20.82 6.48 2.22
N GLY A 453 21.35 6.89 3.37
CA GLY A 453 22.15 8.12 3.51
C GLY A 453 21.36 9.41 3.30
N SER A 454 20.02 9.38 3.45
CA SER A 454 19.23 10.61 3.43
C SER A 454 19.71 11.58 4.52
N THR A 455 19.82 12.87 4.17
CA THR A 455 20.39 13.91 5.03
C THR A 455 19.52 15.15 4.99
N ILE A 456 18.27 14.98 5.43
CA ILE A 456 17.35 16.10 5.58
C ILE A 456 17.65 16.82 6.90
N ARG A 457 17.86 18.13 6.80
CA ARG A 457 18.08 19.07 7.91
C ARG A 457 17.09 20.23 7.84
N ASN A 458 17.12 21.12 8.83
CA ASN A 458 16.20 22.24 8.97
C ASN A 458 14.73 21.79 8.89
N PHE A 459 14.43 20.58 9.39
CA PHE A 459 13.11 19.97 9.25
C PHE A 459 12.10 20.67 10.16
N ASN A 460 10.97 21.08 9.58
CA ASN A 460 9.84 21.61 10.34
C ASN A 460 8.49 21.25 9.69
N VAL A 461 7.46 21.23 10.52
CA VAL A 461 6.08 21.02 10.12
C VAL A 461 5.25 22.16 10.70
N ARG A 462 4.36 22.73 9.90
CA ARG A 462 3.44 23.79 10.30
C ARG A 462 2.01 23.30 10.21
N ILE A 463 1.24 23.48 11.28
CA ILE A 463 -0.19 23.22 11.34
C ILE A 463 -0.91 24.57 11.45
N GLY A 464 -1.73 24.91 10.44
CA GLY A 464 -2.29 26.24 10.32
C GLY A 464 -1.18 27.31 10.27
N SER A 465 -1.12 28.17 11.27
CA SER A 465 -0.11 29.23 11.39
C SER A 465 1.02 28.91 12.37
N SER A 466 0.99 27.74 13.03
CA SER A 466 1.90 27.39 14.13
C SER A 466 2.90 26.32 13.72
N ASN A 467 4.19 26.57 13.95
CA ASN A 467 5.25 25.58 13.75
C ASN A 467 5.24 24.55 14.88
N VAL A 468 5.45 23.29 14.54
CA VAL A 468 5.56 22.16 15.49
C VAL A 468 6.83 22.30 16.32
N PHE A 469 7.94 22.64 15.67
CA PHE A 469 9.20 22.87 16.36
C PHE A 469 9.50 24.37 16.41
N ALA A 470 9.79 24.87 17.62
CA ALA A 470 10.19 26.26 17.83
C ALA A 470 11.51 26.58 17.10
N ILE A 471 12.43 25.62 17.08
CA ILE A 471 13.65 25.63 16.29
C ILE A 471 13.60 24.37 15.41
N SER A 472 13.82 24.52 14.11
CA SER A 472 13.84 23.39 13.19
C SER A 472 14.90 22.34 13.60
N HIS A 473 14.60 21.06 13.37
CA HIS A 473 15.54 20.00 13.72
C HIS A 473 16.67 19.90 12.69
N ASP A 474 17.90 20.05 13.18
CA ASP A 474 19.12 19.95 12.36
C ASP A 474 19.93 18.68 12.64
N TYR A 475 19.78 18.08 13.83
CA TYR A 475 20.59 16.96 14.28
C TYR A 475 19.81 15.64 14.36
N ASP A 476 20.47 14.57 13.90
CA ASP A 476 19.96 13.20 13.83
C ASP A 476 19.52 12.66 15.20
N PHE A 477 20.39 12.80 16.21
CA PHE A 477 20.11 12.27 17.55
C PHE A 477 18.85 12.89 18.17
N ALA A 478 18.66 14.21 18.00
CA ALA A 478 17.48 14.90 18.50
C ALA A 478 16.21 14.42 17.79
N THR A 479 16.29 14.28 16.46
CA THR A 479 15.15 13.79 15.66
C THR A 479 14.75 12.36 16.06
N PHE A 480 15.72 11.48 16.30
CA PHE A 480 15.45 10.10 16.72
C PHE A 480 14.89 10.03 18.14
N VAL A 481 15.62 10.56 19.13
CA VAL A 481 15.27 10.41 20.56
C VAL A 481 13.99 11.17 20.89
N ASP A 482 13.79 12.37 20.34
CA ASP A 482 12.62 13.18 20.72
C ASP A 482 11.33 12.75 20.02
N ASN A 483 11.43 12.13 18.83
CA ASN A 483 10.28 11.82 17.98
C ASN A 483 10.20 10.34 17.57
N PHE A 484 11.16 9.83 16.78
CA PHE A 484 11.05 8.50 16.17
C PHE A 484 11.02 7.36 17.21
N ALA A 485 11.92 7.37 18.18
CA ALA A 485 12.03 6.33 19.21
C ALA A 485 10.77 6.22 20.09
N LYS A 486 10.03 7.32 20.23
CA LYS A 486 8.79 7.37 21.02
C LYS A 486 7.57 6.90 20.24
N LEU A 487 7.66 6.79 18.91
CA LEU A 487 6.53 6.39 18.09
C LEU A 487 6.21 4.92 18.37
N GLY A 488 4.95 4.60 18.70
CA GLY A 488 4.52 3.23 19.02
C GLY A 488 5.11 2.66 20.32
N ALA A 489 5.96 3.39 21.04
CA ALA A 489 6.58 2.93 22.28
C ALA A 489 5.56 2.88 23.42
N ILE A 490 5.42 1.72 24.08
CA ILE A 490 4.37 1.50 25.11
C ILE A 490 4.53 2.47 26.30
N ASN A 491 5.77 2.74 26.68
CA ASN A 491 6.15 3.64 27.77
C ASN A 491 6.72 4.97 27.26
N GLY A 492 6.61 5.27 25.96
CA GLY A 492 7.21 6.47 25.36
C GLY A 492 8.74 6.49 25.42
N ASP A 493 9.39 5.32 25.44
CA ASP A 493 10.85 5.14 25.56
C ASP A 493 11.44 5.76 26.84
N LEU A 494 10.64 5.77 27.93
CA LEU A 494 11.04 6.34 29.22
C LEU A 494 11.83 5.36 30.10
N THR A 495 11.67 4.05 29.91
CA THR A 495 12.33 3.02 30.73
C THR A 495 12.99 1.94 29.86
N PRO A 496 14.27 1.59 30.09
CA PRO A 496 15.01 0.65 29.26
C PRO A 496 14.53 -0.81 29.37
N GLU A 497 13.84 -1.17 30.46
CA GLU A 497 13.39 -2.54 30.73
C GLU A 497 12.27 -3.01 29.79
N ILE A 498 11.51 -2.05 29.23
CA ILE A 498 10.40 -2.31 28.33
C ILE A 498 10.58 -1.39 27.12
N THR A 499 11.30 -1.89 26.12
CA THR A 499 11.50 -1.22 24.83
C THR A 499 10.89 -2.05 23.70
N ASN A 500 10.27 -1.38 22.73
CA ASN A 500 9.73 -1.98 21.52
C ASN A 500 10.15 -1.17 20.29
N GLY A 501 10.04 -1.79 19.12
CA GLY A 501 10.62 -1.29 17.87
C GLY A 501 11.71 -2.22 17.34
N LEU A 502 11.86 -2.23 16.02
CA LEU A 502 12.82 -3.05 15.27
C LEU A 502 13.99 -2.22 14.74
N ILE A 503 13.93 -0.90 14.82
CA ILE A 503 14.90 0.01 14.23
C ILE A 503 15.66 0.73 15.35
N ASP A 504 16.96 0.46 15.43
CA ASP A 504 17.87 1.21 16.30
C ASP A 504 18.33 2.53 15.66
N TYR A 505 19.03 3.36 16.45
CA TYR A 505 19.52 4.66 16.00
C TYR A 505 20.41 4.58 14.75
N GLN A 506 21.29 3.57 14.66
CA GLN A 506 22.20 3.43 13.53
C GLN A 506 21.45 3.07 12.25
N THR A 507 20.53 2.12 12.34
CA THR A 507 19.67 1.70 11.24
C THR A 507 18.76 2.83 10.79
N TRP A 508 18.18 3.57 11.74
CA TRP A 508 17.39 4.75 11.44
C TRP A 508 18.21 5.81 10.69
N SER A 509 19.38 6.19 11.20
CA SER A 509 20.22 7.24 10.59
C SER A 509 20.74 6.89 9.20
N LEU A 510 21.00 5.61 8.93
CA LEU A 510 21.61 5.16 7.67
C LEU A 510 20.61 4.74 6.60
N THR A 511 19.57 3.95 6.91
CA THR A 511 18.71 3.31 5.90
C THR A 511 17.22 3.55 6.10
N ASN A 512 16.83 3.96 7.31
CA ASN A 512 15.43 4.06 7.74
C ASN A 512 15.08 5.48 8.27
N ARG A 513 15.69 6.52 7.69
CA ARG A 513 15.59 7.91 8.16
C ARG A 513 14.23 8.54 7.83
N VAL A 514 13.19 8.04 8.47
CA VAL A 514 11.85 8.62 8.47
C VAL A 514 11.84 9.76 9.48
N LEU A 515 11.49 10.97 9.03
CA LEU A 515 11.35 12.13 9.90
C LEU A 515 9.94 12.16 10.45
N VAL A 516 9.80 12.30 11.77
CA VAL A 516 8.51 12.31 12.46
C VAL A 516 8.35 13.63 13.20
N ALA A 517 7.17 14.23 13.11
CA ALA A 517 6.75 15.37 13.91
C ALA A 517 5.46 15.02 14.64
N ASP A 518 5.50 15.04 15.98
CA ASP A 518 4.29 14.94 16.81
C ASP A 518 3.53 16.27 16.72
N VAL A 519 2.30 16.22 16.19
CA VAL A 519 1.46 17.39 15.97
C VAL A 519 0.24 17.41 16.88
N SER A 520 0.09 16.41 17.78
CA SER A 520 -1.12 16.21 18.56
C SER A 520 -1.47 17.40 19.46
N ARG A 521 -0.47 18.18 19.85
CA ARG A 521 -0.61 19.37 20.72
C ARG A 521 -1.02 20.64 19.98
N LEU A 522 -0.90 20.66 18.65
CA LEU A 522 -1.24 21.82 17.81
C LEU A 522 -2.57 21.64 17.09
N THR A 523 -3.10 20.42 17.06
CA THR A 523 -4.36 20.17 16.37
C THR A 523 -5.56 20.46 17.24
N GLU A 524 -6.56 21.12 16.65
CA GLU A 524 -7.85 21.32 17.28
C GLU A 524 -8.80 20.15 16.98
N LYS A 525 -9.57 19.74 17.98
CA LYS A 525 -10.48 18.60 17.85
C LYS A 525 -11.55 18.91 16.78
N ASP A 526 -11.67 18.00 15.83
CA ASP A 526 -12.66 17.98 14.74
C ASP A 526 -12.58 19.15 13.73
N VAL A 527 -11.51 19.96 13.81
CA VAL A 527 -11.25 21.08 12.89
C VAL A 527 -10.24 20.64 11.82
N PRO A 528 -10.56 20.75 10.51
CA PRO A 528 -9.58 20.52 9.46
C PRO A 528 -8.52 21.61 9.47
N GLN A 529 -7.24 21.23 9.51
CA GLN A 529 -6.14 22.18 9.46
C GLN A 529 -5.21 21.88 8.28
N ALA A 530 -4.75 22.95 7.63
CA ALA A 530 -3.74 22.87 6.59
C ALA A 530 -2.39 22.50 7.20
N ILE A 531 -1.64 21.65 6.50
CA ILE A 531 -0.34 21.16 6.94
C ILE A 531 0.70 21.46 5.88
N GLN A 532 1.81 22.02 6.32
CA GLN A 532 2.95 22.34 5.48
C GLN A 532 4.21 21.73 6.08
N ILE A 533 5.09 21.23 5.22
CA ILE A 533 6.33 20.56 5.60
C ILE A 533 7.48 21.23 4.88
N SER A 534 8.50 21.63 5.63
CA SER A 534 9.70 22.23 5.07
C SER A 534 10.97 21.55 5.57
N GLY A 535 12.03 21.67 4.78
CA GLY A 535 13.33 21.12 5.11
C GLY A 535 14.34 21.39 4.02
N THR A 536 15.53 20.82 4.16
CA THR A 536 16.61 20.94 3.20
C THR A 536 17.29 19.60 3.03
N ASN A 537 17.33 19.08 1.80
CA ASN A 537 18.14 17.91 1.46
C ASN A 537 19.60 18.35 1.30
N ALA A 538 20.46 17.99 2.26
CA ALA A 538 21.87 18.32 2.22
C ALA A 538 22.67 17.41 1.24
N GLY A 539 22.10 16.27 0.88
CA GLY A 539 22.74 15.24 0.06
C GLY A 539 22.85 15.59 -1.43
N CYS A 540 23.74 14.86 -2.12
CA CYS A 540 23.92 14.92 -3.58
C CYS A 540 22.82 14.22 -4.37
N GLN A 541 22.15 13.26 -3.74
CA GLN A 541 21.07 12.49 -4.33
C GLN A 541 19.76 13.21 -4.06
N GLY A 542 19.05 13.61 -5.12
CA GLY A 542 17.71 14.17 -5.03
C GLY A 542 16.72 13.17 -4.43
N CYS A 543 15.70 13.71 -3.74
CA CYS A 543 14.67 12.91 -3.09
C CYS A 543 13.26 13.19 -3.65
N ASN A 544 12.50 12.13 -3.87
CA ASN A 544 11.04 12.16 -3.81
C ASN A 544 10.60 11.99 -2.35
N LEU A 545 9.49 12.61 -1.95
CA LEU A 545 9.04 12.61 -0.56
C LEU A 545 7.62 12.05 -0.48
N LEU A 546 7.43 10.98 0.29
CA LEU A 546 6.12 10.53 0.72
C LEU A 546 5.81 11.13 2.08
N VAL A 547 4.73 11.89 2.16
CA VAL A 547 4.24 12.44 3.43
C VAL A 547 3.04 11.64 3.88
N LEU A 548 3.11 11.12 5.10
CA LEU A 548 2.02 10.46 5.79
C LEU A 548 1.52 11.40 6.89
N VAL A 549 0.21 11.65 6.93
CA VAL A 549 -0.44 12.34 8.06
C VAL A 549 -1.33 11.34 8.74
N VAL A 550 -0.98 10.99 9.98
CA VAL A 550 -1.74 10.04 10.77
C VAL A 550 -2.68 10.80 11.68
N SER A 551 -3.96 10.47 11.65
CA SER A 551 -5.00 11.14 12.41
C SER A 551 -5.90 10.16 13.15
N GLU A 552 -6.44 10.61 14.28
CA GLU A 552 -7.35 9.82 15.10
C GLU A 552 -8.78 9.93 14.57
N GLN A 553 -9.38 8.76 14.37
CA GLN A 553 -10.77 8.56 13.97
C GLN A 553 -11.56 7.90 15.08
N GLU A 554 -12.87 8.12 15.08
CA GLU A 554 -13.82 7.46 15.97
C GLU A 554 -14.80 6.62 15.14
N LEU A 555 -15.16 5.44 15.65
CA LEU A 555 -16.21 4.57 15.11
C LEU A 555 -17.08 4.08 16.27
N SER A 556 -18.39 4.16 16.11
CA SER A 556 -19.38 3.59 17.02
C SER A 556 -20.17 2.52 16.28
N TYR A 557 -20.24 1.32 16.83
CA TYR A 557 -20.97 0.21 16.23
C TYR A 557 -21.65 -0.67 17.29
N ASP A 558 -22.70 -1.37 16.89
CA ASP A 558 -23.41 -2.32 17.74
C ASP A 558 -22.79 -3.72 17.60
N ARG A 559 -22.38 -4.33 18.71
CA ARG A 559 -21.72 -5.65 18.75
C ARG A 559 -22.68 -6.82 18.48
N LEU A 560 -23.98 -6.64 18.65
CA LEU A 560 -25.00 -7.67 18.39
C LEU A 560 -25.45 -7.62 16.93
N THR A 561 -25.78 -6.43 16.42
CA THR A 561 -26.31 -6.29 15.05
C THR A 561 -25.22 -6.12 14.00
N GLY A 562 -24.02 -5.67 14.40
CA GLY A 562 -22.94 -5.27 13.51
C GLY A 562 -23.16 -3.90 12.86
N GLU A 563 -24.21 -3.18 13.25
CA GLU A 563 -24.56 -1.90 12.64
C GLU A 563 -23.54 -0.82 13.01
N VAL A 564 -23.03 -0.12 12.00
CA VAL A 564 -22.24 1.10 12.18
C VAL A 564 -23.18 2.26 12.42
N LEU A 565 -23.09 2.86 13.61
CA LEU A 565 -23.95 3.97 14.05
C LEU A 565 -23.38 5.33 13.64
N GLU A 566 -22.11 5.56 13.97
CA GLU A 566 -21.39 6.82 13.69
C GLU A 566 -19.94 6.50 13.32
N TRP A 567 -19.36 7.23 12.38
CA TRP A 567 -17.94 7.13 12.08
C TRP A 567 -17.37 8.46 11.55
N SER A 568 -16.12 8.75 11.90
CA SER A 568 -15.36 9.87 11.36
C SER A 568 -14.42 9.42 10.24
N THR A 569 -14.06 10.36 9.37
CA THR A 569 -13.05 10.14 8.32
C THR A 569 -11.94 11.18 8.42
N ALA A 570 -10.70 10.75 8.20
CA ALA A 570 -9.48 11.55 8.42
C ALA A 570 -9.41 12.87 7.65
N TYR A 571 -10.00 12.90 6.47
CA TYR A 571 -10.00 14.04 5.58
C TYR A 571 -11.37 14.16 4.92
N HIS A 572 -11.84 15.39 4.71
CA HIS A 572 -12.89 15.61 3.74
C HIS A 572 -12.25 15.41 2.37
N ASN A 573 -12.65 14.35 1.66
CA ASN A 573 -12.27 14.19 0.26
C ASN A 573 -12.63 15.49 -0.46
N HIS A 574 -11.62 16.17 -1.01
CA HIS A 574 -11.78 17.38 -1.82
C HIS A 574 -12.67 17.16 -3.07
N ASN A 575 -13.09 15.91 -3.35
CA ASN A 575 -14.07 15.56 -4.38
C ASN A 575 -15.54 15.53 -3.90
N MET A 576 -15.84 15.85 -2.64
CA MET A 576 -17.22 15.79 -2.11
C MET A 576 -17.69 17.14 -1.56
N SER A 577 -17.66 18.17 -2.41
CA SER A 577 -18.34 19.44 -2.14
C SER A 577 -19.86 19.21 -2.17
N THR A 578 -20.50 19.22 -1.00
CA THR A 578 -21.95 19.18 -0.86
C THR A 578 -22.55 20.54 -1.18
N LEU A 579 -23.63 20.56 -1.96
CA LEU A 579 -24.38 21.80 -2.20
C LEU A 579 -24.99 22.30 -0.89
N THR A 580 -24.74 23.55 -0.54
CA THR A 580 -25.29 24.19 0.68
C THR A 580 -26.62 24.89 0.41
N PHE A 581 -27.07 24.93 -0.84
CA PHE A 581 -28.26 25.66 -1.31
C PHE A 581 -29.03 24.87 -2.38
N GLY A 582 -30.24 25.36 -2.69
CA GLY A 582 -31.06 24.88 -3.80
C GLY A 582 -31.75 23.52 -3.57
N LYS A 583 -32.35 22.99 -4.64
CA LYS A 583 -33.18 21.76 -4.66
C LYS A 583 -32.44 20.53 -4.15
N HIS A 584 -31.12 20.49 -4.31
CA HIS A 584 -30.27 19.36 -3.95
C HIS A 584 -29.34 19.66 -2.77
N LYS A 585 -29.78 20.52 -1.85
CA LYS A 585 -29.04 20.84 -0.61
C LYS A 585 -28.67 19.56 0.14
N SER A 586 -27.46 19.51 0.67
CA SER A 586 -26.85 18.39 1.40
C SER A 586 -26.53 17.15 0.56
N LYS A 587 -26.65 17.22 -0.78
CA LYS A 587 -26.11 16.21 -1.70
C LYS A 587 -24.81 16.70 -2.32
N THR A 588 -23.91 15.77 -2.65
CA THR A 588 -22.66 16.07 -3.35
C THR A 588 -22.92 16.47 -4.80
N ILE A 589 -22.08 17.33 -5.39
CA ILE A 589 -22.25 17.71 -6.80
C ILE A 589 -22.22 16.50 -7.75
N GLN A 590 -21.52 15.42 -7.40
CA GLN A 590 -21.45 14.19 -8.18
C GLN A 590 -22.72 13.34 -8.11
N GLU A 591 -23.35 13.24 -6.92
CA GLU A 591 -24.67 12.61 -6.77
C GLU A 591 -25.74 13.39 -7.54
N VAL A 592 -25.65 14.72 -7.52
CA VAL A 592 -26.55 15.59 -8.27
C VAL A 592 -26.30 15.47 -9.77
N PHE A 593 -25.06 15.38 -10.23
CA PHE A 593 -24.76 15.13 -11.63
C PHE A 593 -25.29 13.77 -12.11
N THR A 594 -25.25 12.75 -11.27
CA THR A 594 -25.75 11.42 -11.61
C THR A 594 -27.28 11.38 -11.69
N SER A 595 -27.96 12.10 -10.79
CA SER A 595 -29.43 12.08 -10.67
C SER A 595 -30.15 13.17 -11.46
N ASP A 596 -29.55 14.35 -11.60
CA ASP A 596 -30.10 15.54 -12.25
C ASP A 596 -28.98 16.36 -12.96
N PRO A 597 -28.36 15.82 -14.04
CA PRO A 597 -27.33 16.54 -14.79
C PRO A 597 -27.78 17.90 -15.33
N GLY A 598 -29.08 18.08 -15.58
CA GLY A 598 -29.67 19.35 -16.03
C GLY A 598 -29.56 20.44 -14.96
N TYR A 599 -29.73 20.08 -13.68
CA TYR A 599 -29.49 20.99 -12.57
C TYR A 599 -28.03 21.42 -12.49
N CYS A 600 -27.08 20.50 -12.67
CA CYS A 600 -25.65 20.83 -12.71
C CYS A 600 -25.30 21.78 -13.86
N ARG A 601 -25.90 21.59 -15.04
CA ARG A 601 -25.74 22.49 -16.20
C ARG A 601 -26.38 23.87 -15.99
N TRP A 602 -27.54 23.95 -15.32
CA TRP A 602 -28.08 25.24 -14.92
C TRP A 602 -27.13 25.94 -13.95
N LEU A 603 -26.64 25.18 -12.97
CA LEU A 603 -25.77 25.64 -11.90
C LEU A 603 -24.42 26.14 -12.42
N SER A 604 -23.87 25.53 -13.48
CA SER A 604 -22.63 25.99 -14.13
C SER A 604 -22.75 27.38 -14.76
N ASN A 605 -23.98 27.81 -15.07
CA ASN A 605 -24.25 29.12 -15.66
C ASN A 605 -24.55 30.20 -14.60
N GLN A 606 -24.58 29.84 -13.30
CA GLN A 606 -24.88 30.77 -12.21
C GLN A 606 -23.62 31.31 -11.55
N LYS A 607 -22.98 32.29 -12.19
CA LYS A 607 -21.72 32.93 -11.71
C LYS A 607 -21.81 33.55 -10.32
N ASN A 608 -23.02 33.88 -9.85
CA ASN A 608 -23.25 34.47 -8.52
C ASN A 608 -23.45 33.44 -7.41
N LEU A 609 -23.66 32.17 -7.75
CA LEU A 609 -23.91 31.09 -6.77
C LEU A 609 -22.68 30.21 -6.56
N ILE A 610 -21.79 30.15 -7.54
CA ILE A 610 -20.58 29.35 -7.53
C ILE A 610 -19.47 30.14 -8.21
N GLU A 611 -18.36 30.34 -7.50
CA GLU A 611 -17.16 30.90 -8.08
C GLU A 611 -16.49 29.87 -9.00
N ASP A 612 -16.04 30.27 -10.19
CA ASP A 612 -15.39 29.37 -11.17
C ASP A 612 -14.12 28.71 -10.59
N SER A 613 -13.47 29.36 -9.62
CA SER A 613 -12.31 28.85 -8.88
C SER A 613 -12.68 27.82 -7.79
N SER A 614 -13.95 27.73 -7.39
CA SER A 614 -14.42 26.77 -6.38
C SER A 614 -14.43 25.34 -6.93
N GLU A 615 -14.37 24.35 -6.05
CA GLU A 615 -14.34 22.93 -6.44
C GLU A 615 -15.60 22.50 -7.23
N ILE A 616 -16.76 23.07 -6.90
CA ILE A 616 -17.99 22.85 -7.65
C ILE A 616 -17.87 23.52 -9.04
N GLY A 617 -17.30 24.72 -9.11
CA GLY A 617 -17.05 25.44 -10.37
C GLY A 617 -16.10 24.68 -11.31
N LYS A 618 -14.99 24.13 -10.78
CA LYS A 618 -14.05 23.30 -11.53
C LYS A 618 -14.69 22.01 -12.04
N PHE A 619 -15.44 21.28 -11.20
CA PHE A 619 -16.18 20.07 -11.60
C PHE A 619 -17.18 20.38 -12.73
N LEU A 620 -17.93 21.47 -12.59
CA LEU A 620 -18.89 21.91 -13.60
C LEU A 620 -18.19 22.33 -14.90
N THR A 621 -17.03 22.99 -14.82
CA THR A 621 -16.21 23.36 -15.97
C THR A 621 -15.63 22.14 -16.67
N GLU A 622 -15.21 21.12 -15.93
CA GLU A 622 -14.74 19.86 -16.53
C GLU A 622 -15.86 19.15 -17.30
N LYS A 623 -17.08 19.13 -16.76
CA LYS A 623 -18.22 18.44 -17.38
C LYS A 623 -18.91 19.25 -18.48
N PHE A 624 -18.95 20.57 -18.36
CA PHE A 624 -19.73 21.47 -19.22
C PHE A 624 -18.93 22.64 -19.81
N GLY A 625 -17.60 22.70 -19.67
CA GLY A 625 -16.79 23.84 -20.13
C GLY A 625 -16.81 24.06 -21.65
N ASN A 626 -17.13 23.01 -22.42
CA ASN A 626 -17.31 23.06 -23.89
C ASN A 626 -18.80 23.00 -24.29
N ASP A 627 -19.71 23.34 -23.37
CA ASP A 627 -21.13 23.32 -23.62
C ASP A 627 -21.55 24.48 -24.54
N ASP A 628 -22.38 24.18 -25.54
CA ASP A 628 -22.78 25.13 -26.60
C ASP A 628 -24.10 25.86 -26.29
N GLY A 629 -24.67 25.64 -25.11
CA GLY A 629 -25.95 26.24 -24.67
C GLY A 629 -27.20 25.61 -25.30
N LEU A 630 -27.05 24.68 -26.27
CA LEU A 630 -28.16 24.02 -26.95
C LEU A 630 -28.64 22.79 -26.18
N PHE A 631 -29.84 22.32 -26.49
CA PHE A 631 -30.58 21.32 -25.72
C PHE A 631 -29.73 20.08 -25.38
N LEU A 632 -29.59 19.78 -24.07
CA LEU A 632 -28.92 18.55 -23.60
C LEU A 632 -29.87 17.37 -23.74
N MET A 633 -29.45 16.31 -24.43
CA MET A 633 -30.21 15.08 -24.40
C MET A 633 -30.08 14.41 -23.02
N MET A 634 -31.18 14.33 -22.29
CA MET A 634 -31.23 13.71 -20.96
C MET A 634 -31.53 12.20 -21.00
N TRP A 635 -31.81 11.67 -22.19
CA TRP A 635 -32.27 10.31 -22.44
C TRP A 635 -31.89 9.85 -23.85
N GLY A 636 -32.05 8.55 -24.13
CA GLY A 636 -31.79 7.95 -25.44
C GLY A 636 -30.30 7.69 -25.74
N LYS A 637 -30.01 7.33 -27.00
CA LYS A 637 -28.68 6.90 -27.49
C LYS A 637 -27.57 7.93 -27.23
N TYR A 638 -27.90 9.21 -27.27
CA TYR A 638 -26.95 10.31 -27.14
C TYR A 638 -27.12 11.09 -25.83
N LYS A 639 -27.44 10.39 -24.73
CA LYS A 639 -27.56 10.98 -23.40
C LYS A 639 -26.29 11.78 -23.03
N LEU A 640 -26.47 12.94 -22.42
CA LEU A 640 -25.45 13.94 -22.05
C LEU A 640 -24.70 14.61 -23.21
N LYS A 641 -25.16 14.46 -24.45
CA LYS A 641 -24.67 15.25 -25.59
C LYS A 641 -25.66 16.34 -25.96
N THR A 642 -25.14 17.46 -26.44
CA THR A 642 -25.96 18.55 -27.01
C THR A 642 -26.44 18.17 -28.39
N ILE A 643 -27.58 18.71 -28.83
CA ILE A 643 -28.11 18.44 -30.18
C ILE A 643 -27.13 18.81 -31.31
N LYS A 644 -26.27 19.82 -31.13
CA LYS A 644 -25.23 20.17 -32.11
C LYS A 644 -24.07 19.19 -32.12
N GLN A 645 -23.66 18.67 -30.96
CA GLN A 645 -22.72 17.54 -30.90
C GLN A 645 -23.28 16.29 -31.56
N ILE A 646 -24.60 16.06 -31.45
CA ILE A 646 -25.28 14.96 -32.14
C ILE A 646 -25.32 15.21 -33.64
N GLN A 647 -25.63 16.43 -34.08
CA GLN A 647 -25.61 16.79 -35.50
C GLN A 647 -24.25 16.48 -36.16
N ALA A 648 -23.16 16.81 -35.48
CA ALA A 648 -21.80 16.58 -35.98
C ALA A 648 -21.46 15.08 -36.15
N VAL A 649 -22.17 14.18 -35.48
CA VAL A 649 -21.86 12.75 -35.43
C VAL A 649 -22.95 11.89 -36.12
N ASP A 650 -24.21 12.32 -36.09
CA ASP A 650 -25.38 11.56 -36.57
C ASP A 650 -26.58 12.49 -36.87
N THR A 651 -26.51 13.22 -37.99
CA THR A 651 -27.60 14.10 -38.45
C THR A 651 -28.92 13.35 -38.66
N LYS A 652 -28.86 12.08 -39.09
CA LYS A 652 -30.06 11.24 -39.32
C LYS A 652 -30.85 11.01 -38.03
N TYR A 653 -30.16 10.94 -36.89
CA TYR A 653 -30.84 10.84 -35.60
C TYR A 653 -31.68 12.08 -35.29
N LEU A 654 -31.21 13.28 -35.65
CA LEU A 654 -31.98 14.52 -35.45
C LEU A 654 -33.19 14.60 -36.38
N GLU A 655 -33.07 14.16 -37.64
CA GLU A 655 -34.21 14.06 -38.57
C GLU A 655 -35.28 13.07 -38.08
N TRP A 656 -34.85 11.98 -37.44
CA TRP A 656 -35.77 11.05 -36.78
C TRP A 656 -36.42 11.68 -35.55
N LEU A 657 -35.63 12.40 -34.75
CA LEU A 657 -36.07 13.04 -33.51
C LEU A 657 -37.12 14.13 -33.78
N SER A 658 -36.97 14.93 -34.85
CA SER A 658 -37.92 15.99 -35.23
C SER A 658 -39.28 15.44 -35.68
N LYS A 659 -39.33 14.20 -36.19
CA LYS A 659 -40.55 13.51 -36.63
C LYS A 659 -41.30 12.77 -35.51
N LYS A 660 -40.75 12.70 -34.29
CA LYS A 660 -41.40 11.99 -33.18
C LYS A 660 -42.52 12.83 -32.56
N GLU A 661 -43.71 12.23 -32.47
CA GLU A 661 -44.92 12.85 -31.89
C GLU A 661 -44.68 13.42 -30.48
N PHE A 662 -43.94 12.70 -29.64
CA PHE A 662 -43.57 13.17 -28.30
C PHE A 662 -42.75 14.47 -28.33
N VAL A 663 -41.77 14.57 -29.24
CA VAL A 663 -40.94 15.78 -29.38
C VAL A 663 -41.77 16.93 -29.93
N GLN A 664 -42.66 16.63 -30.88
CA GLN A 664 -43.54 17.63 -31.50
C GLN A 664 -44.56 18.24 -30.53
N THR A 665 -45.09 17.44 -29.62
CA THR A 665 -46.21 17.84 -28.75
C THR A 665 -45.81 18.22 -27.33
N LYS A 666 -44.72 17.64 -26.79
CA LYS A 666 -44.33 17.80 -25.38
C LYS A 666 -42.99 18.51 -25.19
N MET A 667 -42.15 18.65 -26.22
CA MET A 667 -40.78 19.18 -26.08
C MET A 667 -40.52 20.34 -27.05
N LEU A 668 -41.30 21.41 -26.91
CA LEU A 668 -41.27 22.58 -27.81
C LEU A 668 -39.87 23.19 -27.98
N LYS A 669 -39.07 23.28 -26.91
CA LYS A 669 -37.70 23.81 -26.96
C LYS A 669 -36.75 22.92 -27.78
N LEU A 670 -36.75 21.61 -27.50
CA LEU A 670 -35.95 20.64 -28.26
C LEU A 670 -36.34 20.64 -29.74
N LYS A 671 -37.65 20.71 -30.04
CA LYS A 671 -38.14 20.79 -31.41
C LYS A 671 -37.60 22.03 -32.13
N ALA A 672 -37.75 23.21 -31.54
CA ALA A 672 -37.34 24.47 -32.16
C ALA A 672 -35.84 24.48 -32.51
N GLU A 673 -35.00 24.05 -31.57
CA GLU A 673 -33.54 24.04 -31.79
C GLU A 673 -33.10 22.93 -32.76
N VAL A 674 -33.77 21.76 -32.79
CA VAL A 674 -33.50 20.71 -33.79
C VAL A 674 -33.93 21.16 -35.19
N ASP A 675 -35.10 21.78 -35.32
CA ASP A 675 -35.60 22.28 -36.60
C ASP A 675 -34.73 23.43 -37.14
N GLU A 676 -34.09 24.22 -36.26
CA GLU A 676 -33.11 25.25 -36.64
C GLU A 676 -31.79 24.64 -37.13
N LEU A 677 -31.29 23.60 -36.47
CA LEU A 677 -30.06 22.92 -36.89
C LEU A 677 -30.22 22.12 -38.19
N LEU A 678 -31.44 21.67 -38.52
CA LEU A 678 -31.73 20.89 -39.73
C LEU A 678 -32.08 21.74 -40.96
N LYS A 679 -32.16 23.06 -40.83
CA LYS A 679 -32.18 24.00 -41.96
C LYS A 679 -30.79 24.14 -42.55
#